data_AF-A0A3D5DTA2-F1
#
_entry.id   AF-A0A3D5DTA2-F1
#
_cell.length_a   1.000
_cell.length_b   1.000
_cell.length_c   1.000
_cell.angle_alpha   90.00
_cell.angle_beta   90.00
_cell.angle_gamma   90.00
#
_symmetry.space_group_name_H-M   'P 1'
#
loop_
_entity.id
_entity.type
_entity.pdbx_description
1 polymer ?
#
loop_
_entity_poly.entity_id
_entity_poly.type
_entity_poly.pdbx_seq_one_letter_code
_entity_poly.pdbx_strand_id
1 'polypeptide(L)'
;MSLPRPPLTTQRRLGPGLVLRAGSTTPYRAVSIIEGEPHVVRDDFGVGVEDVRSSRGAASLAGGAVPAGAGRPLLCLVHLTDLQLADVQSPTRFEFLNRQFADPRYAEIIPVQRPQEALTAHAVDATLRTVNALHGPVTGAPLALAVTTGDAIDNAQWNELQTFLALLEGGLARPDSGGPSHEGVQALHWPDDFFWKPDGHGPGGPDFFRREFGFPHHPGLLERALREFPAAGLSIPWLSCFGNHEALNQGVGTPTAGIAQALVGSSKPLALPDIFDHDQALELFTERPEAFLAGPARTVTADPGRRPITRQDFIEAHFRPGARPVGHGFSEQNRLDGTAYYVHDTPAVRLIALDTNCLAGGAAGCLDHQQARWLEARLAEVHSAHLGPAGTEVRTGHEDRLVIVFSHHGTDTLTNTRHSGPGGEPLFSGADLLALLHRFPNVVLWLNGHTHTNAVRARRDPTGPARGFWEVTTCAIADWPCQTRVVELLNAGRHLSIVCTMVDHDSPLAPSSLETSDDLAALHRELAANVPLGGAGSARAGAPLDRNVELLIRPPFPLRRLAGGLAGRAAGAGGEILVEWPRAFPRHRFPGERRVGGAAPGLRLRLVPRPAAPDHRACHRRWRCAGADADRWRQVAVLPDSRAGARRPGRGHFAADSAHAGSGGRHGGPGRPGRIP
;
A
#
# COMPACT_ATOMS: atom_id res chain seq x y z
N MET A 1 25.20 7.93 28.83
CA MET A 1 24.07 8.79 28.44
C MET A 1 23.06 7.90 27.74
N SER A 2 21.78 7.89 28.15
CA SER A 2 20.74 7.19 27.39
C SER A 2 20.66 7.84 26.01
N LEU A 3 20.69 7.04 24.94
CA LEU A 3 20.38 7.55 23.61
C LEU A 3 19.00 8.25 23.66
N PRO A 4 18.79 9.34 22.90
CA PRO A 4 17.49 9.97 22.80
C PRO A 4 16.45 8.93 22.35
N ARG A 5 15.32 8.84 23.06
CA ARG A 5 14.22 7.98 22.61
C ARG A 5 13.60 8.60 21.35
N PRO A 6 13.29 7.82 20.31
CA PRO A 6 12.60 8.34 19.15
C PRO A 6 11.27 8.99 19.53
N PRO A 7 10.86 10.05 18.81
CA PRO A 7 9.63 10.78 19.09
C PRO A 7 8.42 9.89 18.80
N LEU A 8 7.51 9.80 19.78
CA LEU A 8 6.24 9.07 19.62
C LEU A 8 5.10 10.05 19.37
N THR A 9 4.08 9.61 18.63
CA THR A 9 2.88 10.42 18.39
C THR A 9 2.08 10.73 19.65
N THR A 10 2.30 9.98 20.73
CA THR A 10 1.79 10.28 22.08
C THR A 10 2.40 11.51 22.72
N GLN A 11 3.61 11.89 22.30
CA GLN A 11 4.34 13.05 22.82
C GLN A 11 4.18 14.25 21.90
N ARG A 12 4.25 14.03 20.59
CA ARG A 12 4.16 15.06 19.55
C ARG A 12 3.64 14.47 18.26
N ARG A 13 2.85 15.22 17.49
CA ARG A 13 2.50 14.82 16.12
C ARG A 13 3.05 15.81 15.12
N LEU A 14 3.01 15.42 13.86
CA LEU A 14 3.35 16.27 12.74
C LEU A 14 2.07 16.75 12.06
N GLY A 15 2.04 18.03 11.71
CA GLY A 15 0.92 18.64 11.01
C GLY A 15 1.34 19.87 10.20
N PRO A 16 0.38 20.50 9.48
CA PRO A 16 0.65 21.67 8.67
C PRO A 16 1.16 22.84 9.51
N GLY A 17 2.31 23.40 9.12
CA GLY A 17 2.92 24.56 9.75
C GLY A 17 2.71 25.86 8.99
N LEU A 18 3.69 26.76 9.15
CA LEU A 18 3.72 28.06 8.47
C LEU A 18 3.74 27.90 6.96
N VAL A 19 3.10 28.85 6.25
CA VAL A 19 3.21 28.96 4.80
C VAL A 19 4.62 29.36 4.44
N LEU A 20 5.31 28.54 3.65
CA LEU A 20 6.65 28.82 3.14
C LEU A 20 6.59 29.51 1.77
N ARG A 21 5.61 29.13 0.94
CA ARG A 21 5.47 29.63 -0.44
C ARG A 21 3.99 29.73 -0.81
N ALA A 22 3.66 30.74 -1.61
CA ALA A 22 2.34 30.86 -2.21
C ALA A 22 2.24 30.00 -3.47
N GLY A 23 1.08 29.38 -3.68
CA GLY A 23 0.63 28.82 -4.94
C GLY A 23 -0.72 29.41 -5.31
N SER A 24 -1.11 29.37 -6.58
CA SER A 24 -2.41 29.92 -7.04
C SER A 24 -3.62 29.14 -6.51
N THR A 25 -3.45 27.85 -6.21
CA THR A 25 -4.52 26.97 -5.71
C THR A 25 -4.39 26.74 -4.20
N THR A 26 -3.23 26.27 -3.72
CA THR A 26 -2.95 26.14 -2.28
C THR A 26 -1.51 26.54 -1.95
N PRO A 27 -1.24 27.05 -0.74
CA PRO A 27 0.12 27.36 -0.33
C PRO A 27 0.92 26.10 0.01
N TYR A 28 2.24 26.14 -0.21
CA TYR A 28 3.18 25.16 0.33
C TYR A 28 3.52 25.51 1.78
N ARG A 29 3.42 24.53 2.67
CA ARG A 29 3.57 24.70 4.12
C ARG A 29 4.73 23.87 4.65
N ALA A 30 5.42 24.41 5.64
CA ALA A 30 6.33 23.62 6.46
C ALA A 30 5.57 22.52 7.20
N VAL A 31 6.27 21.49 7.67
CA VAL A 31 5.75 20.59 8.71
C VAL A 31 6.11 21.14 10.08
N SER A 32 5.15 21.16 11.00
CA SER A 32 5.34 21.60 12.38
C SER A 32 4.98 20.52 13.39
N ILE A 33 5.61 20.59 14.56
CA ILE A 33 5.17 19.83 15.72
C ILE A 33 3.84 20.42 16.23
N ILE A 34 2.85 19.54 16.35
CA ILE A 34 1.58 19.81 17.02
C ILE A 34 1.45 18.90 18.24
N GLU A 35 0.43 19.14 19.06
CA GLU A 35 0.16 18.35 20.26
C GLU A 35 0.08 16.85 19.96
N GLY A 36 0.73 16.06 20.82
CA GLY A 36 0.62 14.61 20.83
C GLY A 36 -0.82 14.14 21.01
N GLU A 37 -1.08 12.86 20.74
CA GLU A 37 -2.40 12.25 20.98
C GLU A 37 -2.27 11.05 21.93
N PRO A 38 -3.00 11.03 23.05
CA PRO A 38 -2.93 9.93 24.00
C PRO A 38 -3.51 8.64 23.40
N HIS A 39 -3.25 7.51 24.06
CA HIS A 39 -3.93 6.26 23.70
C HIS A 39 -5.43 6.36 23.98
N VAL A 40 -6.25 6.00 22.99
CA VAL A 40 -7.70 5.83 23.17
C VAL A 40 -8.02 4.37 23.41
N VAL A 41 -8.67 4.06 24.53
CA VAL A 41 -9.12 2.69 24.85
C VAL A 41 -10.38 2.37 24.04
N ARG A 42 -10.38 1.23 23.36
CA ARG A 42 -11.51 0.69 22.61
C ARG A 42 -11.99 -0.62 23.23
N ASP A 43 -13.25 -0.63 23.63
CA ASP A 43 -13.91 -1.72 24.35
C ASP A 43 -15.01 -2.39 23.52
N ASP A 44 -14.93 -2.30 22.19
CA ASP A 44 -15.94 -2.78 21.25
C ASP A 44 -16.42 -4.22 21.53
N PHE A 45 -15.59 -5.10 22.09
CA PHE A 45 -15.95 -6.47 22.48
C PHE A 45 -16.60 -6.62 23.88
N GLY A 46 -17.05 -5.52 24.48
CA GLY A 46 -17.75 -5.53 25.78
C GLY A 46 -16.84 -5.94 26.94
N VAL A 47 -15.57 -5.55 26.90
CA VAL A 47 -14.64 -5.61 28.04
C VAL A 47 -14.77 -4.28 28.78
N GLY A 48 -15.46 -4.28 29.92
CA GLY A 48 -15.85 -3.02 30.58
C GLY A 48 -14.65 -2.15 30.96
N VAL A 49 -14.74 -0.84 30.68
CA VAL A 49 -13.74 0.15 31.11
C VAL A 49 -13.54 0.13 32.64
N GLU A 50 -14.52 -0.33 33.41
CA GLU A 50 -14.40 -0.54 34.86
C GLU A 50 -13.46 -1.70 35.24
N ASP A 51 -13.36 -2.77 34.44
CA ASP A 51 -12.34 -3.82 34.62
C ASP A 51 -10.93 -3.28 34.34
N VAL A 52 -10.81 -2.30 33.44
CA VAL A 52 -9.55 -1.57 33.17
C VAL A 52 -9.22 -0.59 34.31
N ARG A 53 -10.21 0.13 34.83
CA ARG A 53 -10.04 1.08 35.96
C ARG A 53 -9.71 0.37 37.28
N SER A 54 -10.37 -0.75 37.56
CA SER A 54 -10.15 -1.53 38.78
C SER A 54 -8.79 -2.25 38.77
N SER A 55 -8.27 -2.60 37.59
CA SER A 55 -6.91 -3.16 37.46
C SER A 55 -5.79 -2.11 37.49
N ARG A 56 -6.08 -0.83 37.18
CA ARG A 56 -5.07 0.26 37.06
C ARG A 56 -5.08 1.30 38.18
N GLY A 57 -6.09 1.30 39.06
CA GLY A 57 -6.27 2.33 40.09
C GLY A 57 -6.73 3.69 39.54
N ALA A 58 -7.52 4.43 40.31
CA ALA A 58 -8.25 5.62 39.84
C ALA A 58 -7.39 6.79 39.33
N ALA A 59 -6.09 6.85 39.66
CA ALA A 59 -5.18 7.92 39.26
C ALA A 59 -4.62 7.78 37.83
N SER A 60 -4.80 6.62 37.18
CA SER A 60 -4.16 6.27 35.90
C SER A 60 -4.78 6.92 34.65
N LEU A 61 -5.99 7.49 34.73
CA LEU A 61 -6.73 7.98 33.56
C LEU A 61 -6.68 9.50 33.37
N ALA A 62 -6.08 10.24 34.32
CA ALA A 62 -6.00 11.70 34.25
C ALA A 62 -4.86 12.22 33.34
N GLY A 63 -4.21 11.35 32.55
CA GLY A 63 -3.02 11.73 31.79
C GLY A 63 -2.73 10.95 30.51
N GLY A 64 -3.69 10.23 29.92
CA GLY A 64 -3.57 9.68 28.56
C GLY A 64 -2.47 8.64 28.29
N ALA A 65 -1.69 8.27 29.30
CA ALA A 65 -0.65 7.26 29.24
C ALA A 65 -1.17 5.94 29.83
N VAL A 66 -0.98 4.85 29.09
CA VAL A 66 -1.12 3.50 29.65
C VAL A 66 -0.03 3.35 30.74
N PRO A 67 -0.36 3.12 32.02
CA PRO A 67 0.63 3.15 33.09
C PRO A 67 1.64 2.01 33.00
N ALA A 68 2.83 2.24 33.56
CA ALA A 68 3.72 1.15 33.97
C ALA A 68 2.95 0.17 34.88
N GLY A 69 2.84 -1.10 34.46
CA GLY A 69 2.03 -2.13 35.13
C GLY A 69 0.78 -2.60 34.35
N ALA A 70 0.56 -2.14 33.12
CA ALA A 70 -0.61 -2.42 32.28
C ALA A 70 -0.85 -3.90 31.89
N GLY A 71 0.09 -4.79 32.18
CA GLY A 71 0.00 -6.22 31.88
C GLY A 71 1.37 -6.81 31.58
N ARG A 72 1.47 -8.13 31.59
CA ARG A 72 2.71 -8.83 31.19
C ARG A 72 2.81 -8.83 29.67
N PRO A 73 3.90 -8.31 29.05
CA PRO A 73 4.07 -8.34 27.60
C PRO A 73 4.16 -9.78 27.10
N LEU A 74 3.41 -10.06 26.04
CA LEU A 74 3.42 -11.33 25.30
C LEU A 74 4.22 -11.20 24.01
N LEU A 75 4.03 -10.11 23.28
CA LEU A 75 4.73 -9.80 22.04
C LEU A 75 4.79 -8.27 21.85
N CYS A 76 5.91 -7.75 21.35
CA CYS A 76 6.03 -6.39 20.88
C CYS A 76 6.62 -6.42 19.46
N LEU A 77 5.90 -5.89 18.48
CA LEU A 77 6.31 -5.87 17.08
C LEU A 77 6.19 -4.46 16.50
N VAL A 78 6.84 -4.25 15.36
CA VAL A 78 6.63 -3.05 14.52
C VAL A 78 6.07 -3.46 13.17
N HIS A 79 5.09 -2.70 12.67
CA HIS A 79 4.38 -2.94 11.42
C HIS A 79 4.71 -1.84 10.42
N LEU A 80 5.36 -2.21 9.32
CA LEU A 80 5.70 -1.37 8.18
C LEU A 80 4.90 -1.84 6.96
N THR A 81 4.58 -0.95 6.03
CA THR A 81 3.84 -1.32 4.82
C THR A 81 3.97 -0.25 3.75
N ASP A 82 3.71 -0.64 2.50
CA ASP A 82 3.54 0.29 1.37
C ASP A 82 4.71 1.30 1.31
N LEU A 83 5.93 0.74 1.20
CA LEU A 83 7.15 1.53 1.01
C LEU A 83 7.17 2.11 -0.40
N GLN A 84 6.70 1.34 -1.38
CA GLN A 84 6.67 1.67 -2.81
C GLN A 84 7.98 2.28 -3.30
N LEU A 85 9.08 1.55 -3.05
CA LEU A 85 10.40 1.92 -3.57
C LEU A 85 10.38 1.78 -5.09
N ALA A 86 10.40 2.92 -5.78
CA ALA A 86 10.25 2.99 -7.21
C ALA A 86 11.58 3.28 -7.91
N ASP A 87 11.81 2.63 -9.04
CA ASP A 87 12.71 3.12 -10.07
C ASP A 87 12.04 4.32 -10.77
N VAL A 88 12.38 5.53 -10.32
CA VAL A 88 11.82 6.80 -10.81
C VAL A 88 12.12 7.12 -12.27
N GLN A 89 12.91 6.29 -12.94
CA GLN A 89 13.29 6.44 -14.34
C GLN A 89 12.72 5.31 -15.21
N SER A 90 12.06 4.32 -14.61
CA SER A 90 11.58 3.13 -15.30
C SER A 90 10.59 3.43 -16.43
N PRO A 91 10.74 2.81 -17.62
CA PRO A 91 9.91 3.12 -18.79
C PRO A 91 8.42 2.86 -18.60
N THR A 92 8.02 1.87 -17.80
CA THR A 92 6.61 1.42 -17.72
C THR A 92 5.88 1.92 -16.47
N ARG A 93 6.30 3.05 -15.91
CA ARG A 93 5.57 3.72 -14.82
C ARG A 93 4.37 4.53 -15.30
N PHE A 94 4.34 4.87 -16.59
CA PHE A 94 3.21 5.57 -17.23
C PHE A 94 2.79 6.86 -16.51
N GLU A 95 3.76 7.61 -15.98
CA GLU A 95 3.51 8.72 -15.05
C GLU A 95 2.59 9.80 -15.63
N PHE A 96 2.60 9.96 -16.97
CA PHE A 96 1.71 10.87 -17.71
C PHE A 96 0.21 10.66 -17.42
N LEU A 97 -0.19 9.47 -16.95
CA LEU A 97 -1.56 9.18 -16.54
C LEU A 97 -2.03 10.05 -15.37
N ASN A 98 -1.13 10.58 -14.54
CA ASN A 98 -1.49 11.52 -13.48
C ASN A 98 -2.16 12.80 -14.00
N ARG A 99 -2.00 13.16 -15.29
CA ARG A 99 -2.76 14.26 -15.90
C ARG A 99 -4.27 14.01 -15.89
N GLN A 100 -4.70 12.76 -15.79
CA GLN A 100 -6.10 12.36 -15.76
C GLN A 100 -6.69 12.37 -14.33
N PHE A 101 -6.06 13.06 -13.36
CA PHE A 101 -6.50 13.08 -11.96
C PHE A 101 -7.96 13.51 -11.73
N ALA A 102 -8.54 14.29 -12.65
CA ALA A 102 -9.93 14.72 -12.60
C ALA A 102 -10.91 13.74 -13.28
N ASP A 103 -10.41 12.74 -14.00
CA ASP A 103 -11.20 11.77 -14.75
C ASP A 103 -11.44 10.50 -13.91
N PRO A 104 -12.70 10.20 -13.54
CA PRO A 104 -13.01 9.04 -12.70
C PRO A 104 -12.63 7.70 -13.33
N ARG A 105 -12.44 7.63 -14.67
CA ARG A 105 -12.04 6.40 -15.37
C ARG A 105 -10.62 5.95 -15.02
N TYR A 106 -9.79 6.85 -14.49
CA TYR A 106 -8.41 6.58 -14.10
C TYR A 106 -8.22 6.40 -12.59
N ALA A 107 -9.28 6.52 -11.79
CA ALA A 107 -9.21 6.58 -10.33
C ALA A 107 -8.62 5.33 -9.65
N GLU A 108 -8.65 4.18 -10.33
CA GLU A 108 -8.04 2.92 -9.88
C GLU A 108 -6.62 2.68 -10.43
N ILE A 109 -6.12 3.56 -11.30
CA ILE A 109 -4.76 3.49 -11.86
C ILE A 109 -3.84 4.49 -11.15
N ILE A 110 -4.35 5.68 -10.83
CA ILE A 110 -3.56 6.80 -10.33
C ILE A 110 -3.69 6.95 -8.80
N PRO A 111 -2.68 7.50 -8.10
CA PRO A 111 -1.44 8.07 -8.65
C PRO A 111 -0.40 7.01 -9.01
N VAL A 112 0.26 7.22 -10.15
CA VAL A 112 1.43 6.42 -10.60
C VAL A 112 2.77 7.11 -10.32
N GLN A 113 2.73 8.36 -9.82
CA GLN A 113 3.90 9.19 -9.53
C GLN A 113 3.60 10.12 -8.35
N ARG A 114 4.56 10.28 -7.44
CA ARG A 114 4.49 11.23 -6.32
C ARG A 114 5.67 12.21 -6.36
N PRO A 115 5.50 13.51 -6.03
CA PRO A 115 6.60 14.46 -6.03
C PRO A 115 7.83 14.04 -5.20
N GLN A 116 7.61 13.31 -4.10
CA GLN A 116 8.65 12.90 -3.14
C GLN A 116 9.32 11.55 -3.43
N GLU A 117 8.87 10.77 -4.42
CA GLU A 117 9.23 9.34 -4.53
C GLU A 117 10.73 9.06 -4.76
N ALA A 118 11.48 10.00 -5.34
CA ALA A 118 12.93 9.88 -5.47
C ALA A 118 13.65 9.86 -4.10
N LEU A 119 12.99 10.35 -3.05
CA LEU A 119 13.53 10.45 -1.68
C LEU A 119 13.11 9.27 -0.79
N THR A 120 12.25 8.37 -1.29
CA THR A 120 11.64 7.29 -0.49
C THR A 120 12.68 6.40 0.17
N ALA A 121 13.79 6.07 -0.52
CA ALA A 121 14.85 5.24 0.05
C ALA A 121 15.46 5.84 1.33
N HIS A 122 15.63 7.17 1.38
CA HIS A 122 16.13 7.86 2.57
C HIS A 122 15.10 7.91 3.70
N ALA A 123 13.81 8.10 3.37
CA ALA A 123 12.73 8.05 4.35
C ALA A 123 12.57 6.65 4.98
N VAL A 124 12.72 5.60 4.16
CA VAL A 124 12.76 4.21 4.64
C VAL A 124 13.95 4.03 5.58
N ASP A 125 15.18 4.35 5.17
CA ASP A 125 16.37 4.21 6.04
C ASP A 125 16.23 4.97 7.37
N ALA A 126 15.72 6.20 7.34
CA ALA A 126 15.43 6.97 8.56
C ALA A 126 14.41 6.26 9.46
N THR A 127 13.38 5.66 8.88
CA THR A 127 12.39 4.86 9.61
C THR A 127 13.04 3.64 10.25
N LEU A 128 13.93 2.92 9.55
CA LEU A 128 14.62 1.75 10.11
C LEU A 128 15.57 2.13 11.26
N ARG A 129 16.31 3.23 11.12
CA ARG A 129 17.15 3.77 12.21
C ARG A 129 16.33 4.15 13.44
N THR A 130 15.18 4.79 13.20
CA THR A 130 14.21 5.11 14.26
C THR A 130 13.74 3.83 14.95
N VAL A 131 13.33 2.82 14.19
CA VAL A 131 12.89 1.51 14.69
C VAL A 131 13.97 0.82 15.52
N ASN A 132 15.22 0.85 15.10
CA ASN A 132 16.34 0.25 15.84
C ASN A 132 16.57 0.88 17.23
N ALA A 133 16.12 2.11 17.44
CA ALA A 133 16.21 2.81 18.73
C ALA A 133 14.93 2.65 19.60
N LEU A 134 13.88 2.02 19.08
CA LEU A 134 12.60 1.87 19.78
C LEU A 134 12.57 0.69 20.75
N HIS A 135 11.73 0.86 21.76
CA HIS A 135 11.18 -0.19 22.60
C HIS A 135 9.66 -0.01 22.60
N GLY A 136 8.90 -1.01 23.08
CA GLY A 136 7.46 -0.91 23.31
C GLY A 136 7.13 0.37 24.09
N PRO A 137 6.42 1.35 23.50
CA PRO A 137 6.08 2.61 24.16
C PRO A 137 5.42 2.48 25.52
N VAL A 138 4.60 1.43 25.71
CA VAL A 138 3.85 1.21 26.95
C VAL A 138 4.61 0.34 27.93
N THR A 139 5.15 -0.79 27.48
CA THR A 139 5.80 -1.76 28.40
C THR A 139 7.29 -1.58 28.57
N GLY A 140 7.94 -0.83 27.67
CA GLY A 140 9.40 -0.80 27.55
C GLY A 140 10.01 -2.12 27.08
N ALA A 141 9.19 -3.09 26.64
CA ALA A 141 9.69 -4.37 26.12
C ALA A 141 10.53 -4.15 24.85
N PRO A 142 11.59 -4.94 24.63
CA PRO A 142 12.31 -4.90 23.36
C PRO A 142 11.37 -5.29 22.21
N LEU A 143 11.57 -4.70 21.04
CA LEU A 143 10.90 -5.15 19.82
C LEU A 143 11.39 -6.57 19.48
N ALA A 144 10.46 -7.50 19.33
CA ALA A 144 10.77 -8.91 19.04
C ALA A 144 10.95 -9.18 17.55
N LEU A 145 10.16 -8.50 16.70
CA LEU A 145 10.19 -8.64 15.24
C LEU A 145 9.55 -7.44 14.54
N ALA A 146 9.91 -7.22 13.28
CA ALA A 146 9.17 -6.36 12.35
C ALA A 146 8.32 -7.20 11.39
N VAL A 147 7.20 -6.65 10.93
CA VAL A 147 6.36 -7.23 9.86
C VAL A 147 6.21 -6.20 8.75
N THR A 148 6.47 -6.61 7.50
CA THR A 148 6.04 -5.87 6.31
C THR A 148 4.78 -6.51 5.74
N THR A 149 3.77 -5.71 5.39
CA THR A 149 2.54 -6.20 4.74
C THR A 149 2.54 -5.99 3.22
N GLY A 150 3.70 -6.03 2.56
CA GLY A 150 3.80 -5.93 1.10
C GLY A 150 3.88 -4.49 0.58
N ASP A 151 3.91 -4.37 -0.75
CA ASP A 151 4.16 -3.12 -1.48
C ASP A 151 5.45 -2.44 -1.02
N ALA A 152 6.48 -3.26 -0.87
CA ALA A 152 7.86 -2.84 -0.64
C ALA A 152 8.46 -2.15 -1.88
N ILE A 153 8.13 -2.62 -3.07
CA ILE A 153 8.56 -2.05 -4.36
C ILE A 153 7.36 -1.47 -5.11
N ASP A 154 7.57 -0.87 -6.28
CA ASP A 154 6.50 -0.14 -6.99
C ASP A 154 6.04 -0.82 -8.29
N ASN A 155 6.94 -1.46 -9.02
CA ASN A 155 6.68 -1.81 -10.41
C ASN A 155 7.11 -3.23 -10.78
N ALA A 156 7.17 -4.12 -9.78
CA ALA A 156 7.58 -5.51 -9.90
C ALA A 156 8.97 -5.68 -10.56
N GLN A 157 9.94 -4.82 -10.23
CA GLN A 157 11.27 -4.83 -10.87
C GLN A 157 12.37 -5.37 -9.96
N TRP A 158 13.39 -6.00 -10.58
CA TRP A 158 14.49 -6.60 -9.83
C TRP A 158 15.39 -5.57 -9.13
N ASN A 159 15.68 -4.44 -9.77
CA ASN A 159 16.47 -3.35 -9.18
C ASN A 159 15.78 -2.73 -7.95
N GLU A 160 14.47 -2.56 -7.99
CA GLU A 160 13.67 -2.13 -6.84
C GLU A 160 13.79 -3.16 -5.70
N LEU A 161 13.63 -4.45 -6.01
CA LEU A 161 13.78 -5.54 -5.02
C LEU A 161 15.18 -5.58 -4.39
N GLN A 162 16.23 -5.34 -5.16
CA GLN A 162 17.58 -5.25 -4.61
C GLN A 162 17.75 -4.06 -3.67
N THR A 163 17.15 -2.90 -4.00
CA THR A 163 17.17 -1.71 -3.14
C THR A 163 16.42 -1.97 -1.85
N PHE A 164 15.23 -2.57 -1.93
CA PHE A 164 14.44 -2.99 -0.76
C PHE A 164 15.26 -3.88 0.17
N LEU A 165 15.85 -4.96 -0.34
CA LEU A 165 16.63 -5.88 0.48
C LEU A 165 17.88 -5.22 1.07
N ALA A 166 18.57 -4.34 0.32
CA ALA A 166 19.71 -3.59 0.83
C ALA A 166 19.32 -2.64 1.97
N LEU A 167 18.13 -2.04 1.90
CA LEU A 167 17.59 -1.18 2.97
C LEU A 167 17.27 -1.98 4.24
N LEU A 168 16.53 -3.10 4.13
CA LEU A 168 16.08 -3.86 5.31
C LEU A 168 17.18 -4.72 5.93
N GLU A 169 18.06 -5.32 5.14
CA GLU A 169 19.18 -6.12 5.67
C GLU A 169 20.34 -5.25 6.17
N GLY A 170 20.44 -4.01 5.68
CA GLY A 170 21.63 -3.19 5.81
C GLY A 170 22.64 -3.55 4.72
N GLY A 171 23.21 -2.52 4.11
CA GLY A 171 24.01 -2.70 2.91
C GLY A 171 24.06 -1.42 2.10
N LEU A 172 24.36 -1.55 0.82
CA LEU A 172 24.54 -0.40 -0.06
C LEU A 172 23.28 -0.23 -0.92
N ALA A 173 22.45 0.77 -0.59
CA ALA A 173 21.21 1.06 -1.29
C ALA A 173 21.50 1.83 -2.58
N ARG A 174 20.94 1.35 -3.70
CA ARG A 174 21.16 1.87 -5.06
C ARG A 174 19.83 2.27 -5.71
N PRO A 175 19.26 3.44 -5.34
CA PRO A 175 17.98 3.88 -5.88
C PRO A 175 18.06 4.35 -7.34
N ASP A 176 19.25 4.65 -7.86
CA ASP A 176 19.45 5.07 -9.25
C ASP A 176 19.30 3.93 -10.26
N SER A 177 18.95 4.30 -11.50
CA SER A 177 18.88 3.42 -12.66
C SER A 177 19.15 4.22 -13.95
N GLY A 178 19.39 3.54 -15.07
CA GLY A 178 19.50 4.22 -16.35
C GLY A 178 20.82 4.99 -16.56
N GLY A 179 20.71 6.24 -17.03
CA GLY A 179 21.82 6.99 -17.63
C GLY A 179 22.62 7.86 -16.66
N PRO A 180 23.64 8.61 -17.15
CA PRO A 180 24.47 9.49 -16.33
C PRO A 180 23.73 10.72 -15.76
N SER A 181 22.46 10.89 -16.07
CA SER A 181 21.60 11.98 -15.60
C SER A 181 20.18 11.46 -15.42
N HIS A 182 19.41 12.06 -14.52
CA HIS A 182 18.01 11.67 -14.31
C HIS A 182 17.14 11.77 -15.58
N GLU A 183 16.50 10.66 -15.95
CA GLU A 183 15.68 10.49 -17.17
C GLU A 183 14.16 10.37 -16.89
N GLY A 184 13.74 10.53 -15.63
CA GLY A 184 12.34 10.51 -15.21
C GLY A 184 11.58 11.81 -15.48
N VAL A 185 10.29 11.83 -15.14
CA VAL A 185 9.39 12.97 -15.46
C VAL A 185 9.73 14.27 -14.74
N GLN A 186 10.50 14.19 -13.65
CA GLN A 186 10.96 15.35 -12.88
C GLN A 186 12.21 16.01 -13.50
N ALA A 187 12.79 15.43 -14.56
CA ALA A 187 13.93 16.03 -15.26
C ALA A 187 13.56 17.39 -15.89
N LEU A 188 14.52 18.33 -15.89
CA LEU A 188 14.31 19.66 -16.48
C LEU A 188 13.95 19.61 -17.96
N HIS A 189 14.64 18.75 -18.69
CA HIS A 189 14.46 18.59 -20.13
C HIS A 189 13.24 17.71 -20.48
N TRP A 190 12.50 17.19 -19.50
CA TRP A 190 11.23 16.51 -19.75
C TRP A 190 10.21 17.54 -20.31
N PRO A 191 9.54 17.26 -21.44
CA PRO A 191 8.75 18.26 -22.15
C PRO A 191 7.47 18.67 -21.41
N ASP A 192 6.94 17.78 -20.59
CA ASP A 192 5.74 18.01 -19.79
C ASP A 192 6.01 18.97 -18.61
N ASP A 193 5.08 19.90 -18.35
CA ASP A 193 5.09 20.84 -17.23
C ASP A 193 4.23 20.41 -16.03
N PHE A 194 3.57 19.25 -16.06
CA PHE A 194 2.65 18.79 -15.01
C PHE A 194 3.38 18.35 -13.75
N PHE A 195 4.58 17.76 -13.87
CA PHE A 195 5.31 17.18 -12.74
C PHE A 195 6.21 18.22 -12.06
N TRP A 196 6.35 18.11 -10.74
CA TRP A 196 7.28 18.95 -10.00
C TRP A 196 8.72 18.73 -10.46
N LYS A 197 9.38 19.80 -10.91
CA LYS A 197 10.78 19.81 -11.34
C LYS A 197 11.64 20.46 -10.26
N PRO A 198 12.24 19.69 -9.34
CA PRO A 198 12.97 20.25 -8.21
C PRO A 198 14.20 21.05 -8.64
N ASP A 199 14.86 20.70 -9.74
CA ASP A 199 16.16 21.27 -10.07
C ASP A 199 16.09 22.67 -10.73
N GLY A 200 14.91 23.14 -11.14
CA GLY A 200 14.83 24.32 -12.00
C GLY A 200 13.54 24.52 -12.75
N HIS A 201 13.60 25.42 -13.73
CA HIS A 201 12.52 25.65 -14.68
C HIS A 201 12.67 24.70 -15.87
N GLY A 202 11.54 24.16 -16.33
CA GLY A 202 11.50 23.46 -17.60
C GLY A 202 11.51 24.43 -18.78
N PRO A 203 11.42 23.92 -20.02
CA PRO A 203 11.44 24.74 -21.23
C PRO A 203 10.36 25.83 -21.29
N GLY A 204 9.20 25.57 -20.66
CA GLY A 204 8.06 26.49 -20.59
C GLY A 204 8.00 27.36 -19.33
N GLY A 205 9.04 27.37 -18.48
CA GLY A 205 9.06 28.10 -17.21
C GLY A 205 8.78 27.20 -15.98
N PRO A 206 8.18 27.73 -14.89
CA PRO A 206 7.86 26.92 -13.70
C PRO A 206 6.81 25.87 -14.03
N ASP A 207 6.96 24.66 -13.48
CA ASP A 207 5.98 23.57 -13.61
C ASP A 207 4.68 23.84 -12.83
N PHE A 208 3.68 22.99 -13.08
CA PHE A 208 2.36 23.03 -12.49
C PHE A 208 2.39 22.99 -10.96
N PHE A 209 3.20 22.13 -10.34
CA PHE A 209 3.27 22.05 -8.87
C PHE A 209 3.86 23.32 -8.25
N ARG A 210 4.86 23.93 -8.90
CA ARG A 210 5.44 25.21 -8.46
C ARG A 210 4.43 26.36 -8.60
N ARG A 211 3.68 26.42 -9.70
CA ARG A 211 2.67 27.46 -9.94
C ARG A 211 1.45 27.33 -9.02
N GLU A 212 0.85 26.13 -8.98
CA GLU A 212 -0.42 25.89 -8.29
C GLU A 212 -0.27 25.68 -6.79
N PHE A 213 0.80 25.00 -6.38
CA PHE A 213 0.93 24.51 -5.00
C PHE A 213 2.18 25.06 -4.30
N GLY A 214 2.93 25.95 -4.96
CA GLY A 214 4.09 26.61 -4.38
C GLY A 214 5.28 25.69 -4.08
N PHE A 215 5.38 24.53 -4.74
CA PHE A 215 6.46 23.56 -4.49
C PHE A 215 7.87 24.20 -4.62
N PRO A 216 8.85 23.74 -3.83
CA PRO A 216 10.14 24.41 -3.73
C PRO A 216 11.06 24.14 -4.93
N HIS A 217 12.07 24.99 -5.07
CA HIS A 217 13.18 24.83 -6.00
C HIS A 217 14.42 24.37 -5.23
N HIS A 218 14.96 23.22 -5.59
CA HIS A 218 16.10 22.54 -4.97
C HIS A 218 17.08 22.04 -6.05
N PRO A 219 17.96 22.90 -6.61
CA PRO A 219 18.97 22.51 -7.60
C PRO A 219 19.81 21.30 -7.17
N GLY A 220 19.89 20.28 -8.02
CA GLY A 220 20.68 19.06 -7.82
C GLY A 220 20.03 18.05 -6.86
N LEU A 221 18.75 18.20 -6.54
CA LEU A 221 18.06 17.30 -5.61
C LEU A 221 18.02 15.88 -6.15
N LEU A 222 17.69 15.70 -7.44
CA LEU A 222 17.50 14.37 -8.02
C LEU A 222 18.81 13.57 -8.03
N GLU A 223 19.94 14.22 -8.35
CA GLU A 223 21.25 13.58 -8.27
C GLU A 223 21.59 13.13 -6.84
N ARG A 224 21.30 13.97 -5.83
CA ARG A 224 21.57 13.64 -4.43
C ARG A 224 20.64 12.56 -3.90
N ALA A 225 19.37 12.59 -4.29
CA ALA A 225 18.35 11.61 -3.89
C ALA A 225 18.63 10.21 -4.46
N LEU A 226 19.21 10.15 -5.67
CA LEU A 226 19.51 8.88 -6.34
C LEU A 226 20.92 8.36 -6.03
N ARG A 227 21.75 9.14 -5.32
CA ARG A 227 23.09 8.73 -4.95
C ARG A 227 23.05 7.49 -4.05
N GLU A 228 23.88 6.52 -4.40
CA GLU A 228 24.11 5.33 -3.58
C GLU A 228 24.55 5.69 -2.15
N PHE A 229 24.01 5.01 -1.14
CA PHE A 229 24.34 5.25 0.26
C PHE A 229 24.28 3.98 1.12
N PRO A 230 25.07 3.90 2.21
CA PRO A 230 24.97 2.78 3.15
C PRO A 230 23.69 2.89 3.99
N ALA A 231 22.84 1.88 3.92
CA ALA A 231 21.64 1.74 4.72
C ALA A 231 21.92 1.05 6.05
N ALA A 232 21.20 1.45 7.10
CA ALA A 232 21.42 0.93 8.45
C ALA A 232 20.95 -0.52 8.64
N GLY A 233 19.91 -0.94 7.91
CA GLY A 233 19.26 -2.24 8.13
C GLY A 233 18.42 -2.31 9.40
N LEU A 234 17.58 -3.33 9.51
CA LEU A 234 16.89 -3.67 10.75
C LEU A 234 17.82 -4.47 11.68
N SER A 235 17.90 -4.03 12.92
CA SER A 235 18.64 -4.73 13.99
C SER A 235 17.90 -5.94 14.52
N ILE A 236 16.57 -5.98 14.33
CA ILE A 236 15.66 -7.05 14.74
C ILE A 236 15.29 -7.96 13.56
N PRO A 237 14.86 -9.21 13.80
CA PRO A 237 14.29 -10.06 12.77
C PRO A 237 13.06 -9.43 12.12
N TRP A 238 12.82 -9.74 10.84
CA TRP A 238 11.65 -9.22 10.13
C TRP A 238 10.99 -10.25 9.22
N LEU A 239 9.68 -10.11 9.05
CA LEU A 239 8.82 -10.98 8.26
C LEU A 239 8.29 -10.22 7.04
N SER A 240 8.33 -10.87 5.87
CA SER A 240 7.92 -10.29 4.59
C SER A 240 6.54 -10.74 4.16
N CYS A 241 5.79 -9.87 3.49
CA CYS A 241 4.57 -10.23 2.76
C CYS A 241 4.72 -9.80 1.30
N PHE A 242 4.15 -10.58 0.40
CA PHE A 242 4.04 -10.23 -1.02
C PHE A 242 2.81 -9.32 -1.20
N GLY A 243 2.96 -8.16 -1.85
CA GLY A 243 1.90 -7.21 -2.19
C GLY A 243 1.66 -7.12 -3.70
N ASN A 244 0.69 -6.30 -4.11
CA ASN A 244 0.31 -6.23 -5.52
C ASN A 244 1.37 -5.50 -6.35
N HIS A 245 2.13 -4.57 -5.78
CA HIS A 245 3.25 -3.92 -6.49
C HIS A 245 4.48 -4.81 -6.67
N GLU A 246 4.62 -5.89 -5.88
CA GLU A 246 5.58 -6.95 -6.19
C GLU A 246 5.12 -7.87 -7.33
N ALA A 247 3.80 -7.93 -7.56
CA ALA A 247 3.16 -8.87 -8.49
C ALA A 247 2.85 -8.25 -9.86
N LEU A 248 2.57 -6.94 -9.89
CA LEU A 248 1.94 -6.24 -11.01
C LEU A 248 2.68 -4.94 -11.34
N ASN A 249 2.62 -4.53 -12.60
CA ASN A 249 3.07 -3.23 -13.06
C ASN A 249 2.20 -2.13 -12.40
N GLN A 250 2.85 -1.23 -11.65
CA GLN A 250 2.20 -0.20 -10.82
C GLN A 250 1.10 -0.78 -9.89
N GLY A 251 1.25 -2.03 -9.45
CA GLY A 251 0.25 -2.67 -8.59
C GLY A 251 -1.09 -3.02 -9.26
N VAL A 252 -1.24 -2.83 -10.58
CA VAL A 252 -2.52 -3.04 -11.29
C VAL A 252 -2.35 -3.84 -12.57
N GLY A 253 -1.38 -3.48 -13.42
CA GLY A 253 -1.19 -4.06 -14.75
C GLY A 253 -0.51 -5.42 -14.73
N THR A 254 -0.99 -6.35 -15.53
CA THR A 254 -0.35 -7.66 -15.68
C THR A 254 1.03 -7.52 -16.35
N PRO A 255 2.07 -8.24 -15.87
CA PRO A 255 3.41 -8.18 -16.45
C PRO A 255 3.48 -9.00 -17.75
N THR A 256 2.93 -8.46 -18.85
CA THR A 256 2.96 -9.10 -20.18
C THR A 256 4.38 -9.17 -20.75
N ALA A 257 4.61 -10.00 -21.77
CA ALA A 257 5.91 -10.05 -22.45
C ALA A 257 6.30 -8.70 -23.08
N GLY A 258 5.32 -7.91 -23.54
CA GLY A 258 5.53 -6.56 -24.06
C GLY A 258 6.01 -5.60 -22.97
N ILE A 259 5.39 -5.63 -21.79
CA ILE A 259 5.83 -4.86 -20.62
C ILE A 259 7.21 -5.31 -20.15
N ALA A 260 7.46 -6.61 -20.07
CA ALA A 260 8.76 -7.16 -19.71
C ALA A 260 9.89 -6.65 -20.61
N GLN A 261 9.64 -6.57 -21.92
CA GLN A 261 10.59 -6.01 -22.89
C GLN A 261 10.75 -4.49 -22.73
N ALA A 262 9.64 -3.77 -22.50
CA ALA A 262 9.67 -2.32 -22.34
C ALA A 262 10.40 -1.88 -21.07
N LEU A 263 10.24 -2.61 -19.96
CA LEU A 263 10.88 -2.37 -18.67
C LEU A 263 12.40 -2.25 -18.80
N VAL A 264 13.04 -3.19 -19.49
CA VAL A 264 14.50 -3.20 -19.70
C VAL A 264 14.96 -2.34 -20.88
N GLY A 265 14.01 -1.85 -21.67
CA GLY A 265 14.26 -1.15 -22.92
C GLY A 265 14.60 0.34 -22.76
N SER A 266 14.76 1.01 -23.89
CA SER A 266 15.20 2.40 -23.98
C SER A 266 14.09 3.37 -24.39
N SER A 267 12.81 2.98 -24.32
CA SER A 267 11.68 3.79 -24.81
C SER A 267 10.71 4.08 -23.69
N LYS A 268 10.67 5.34 -23.22
CA LYS A 268 9.75 5.79 -22.18
C LYS A 268 8.61 6.63 -22.79
N PRO A 269 7.34 6.22 -22.67
CA PRO A 269 6.20 6.97 -23.18
C PRO A 269 6.02 8.31 -22.46
N LEU A 270 5.58 9.33 -23.21
CA LEU A 270 5.37 10.70 -22.76
C LEU A 270 3.89 11.03 -22.57
N ALA A 271 3.01 10.36 -23.30
CA ALA A 271 1.57 10.61 -23.31
C ALA A 271 0.82 9.38 -23.85
N LEU A 272 -0.51 9.40 -23.71
CA LEU A 272 -1.39 8.46 -24.40
C LEU A 272 -1.27 8.61 -25.93
N PRO A 273 -1.56 7.55 -26.71
CA PRO A 273 -1.79 7.67 -28.15
C PRO A 273 -2.91 8.67 -28.47
N ASP A 274 -2.82 9.36 -29.61
CA ASP A 274 -3.84 10.35 -30.04
C ASP A 274 -5.24 9.75 -30.15
N ILE A 275 -5.33 8.46 -30.53
CA ILE A 275 -6.56 7.69 -30.56
C ILE A 275 -6.48 6.65 -29.43
N PHE A 276 -7.13 6.95 -28.31
CA PHE A 276 -7.20 6.08 -27.14
C PHE A 276 -8.62 5.95 -26.62
N ASP A 277 -9.05 4.71 -26.31
CA ASP A 277 -10.35 4.46 -25.71
C ASP A 277 -10.29 4.64 -24.20
N HIS A 278 -10.60 5.86 -23.76
CA HIS A 278 -10.59 6.22 -22.34
C HIS A 278 -11.62 5.45 -21.51
N ASP A 279 -12.73 4.98 -22.11
CA ASP A 279 -13.75 4.23 -21.38
C ASP A 279 -13.27 2.81 -21.03
N GLN A 280 -12.23 2.33 -21.73
CA GLN A 280 -11.54 1.07 -21.44
C GLN A 280 -10.21 1.27 -20.71
N ALA A 281 -9.88 2.47 -20.23
CA ALA A 281 -8.55 2.77 -19.67
C ALA A 281 -8.11 1.77 -18.57
N LEU A 282 -8.96 1.50 -17.58
CA LEU A 282 -8.65 0.57 -16.50
C LEU A 282 -8.46 -0.87 -17.01
N GLU A 283 -9.32 -1.32 -17.92
CA GLU A 283 -9.25 -2.67 -18.45
C GLU A 283 -8.02 -2.88 -19.32
N LEU A 284 -7.71 -1.89 -20.17
CA LEU A 284 -6.48 -1.88 -20.96
C LEU A 284 -5.26 -1.86 -20.04
N PHE A 285 -5.24 -1.06 -18.97
CA PHE A 285 -4.09 -1.01 -18.07
C PHE A 285 -3.88 -2.34 -17.35
N THR A 286 -4.98 -2.98 -16.97
CA THR A 286 -4.96 -4.26 -16.25
C THR A 286 -4.49 -5.41 -17.15
N GLU A 287 -5.10 -5.60 -18.31
CA GLU A 287 -4.89 -6.80 -19.14
C GLU A 287 -3.88 -6.62 -20.27
N ARG A 288 -3.74 -5.39 -20.78
CA ARG A 288 -2.88 -5.07 -21.94
C ARG A 288 -2.14 -3.73 -21.74
N PRO A 289 -1.37 -3.58 -20.64
CA PRO A 289 -0.67 -2.33 -20.33
C PRO A 289 0.25 -1.84 -21.46
N GLU A 290 0.69 -2.71 -22.38
CA GLU A 290 1.41 -2.30 -23.59
C GLU A 290 0.65 -1.32 -24.49
N ALA A 291 -0.68 -1.23 -24.38
CA ALA A 291 -1.49 -0.24 -25.08
C ALA A 291 -1.05 1.21 -24.76
N PHE A 292 -0.48 1.44 -23.57
CA PHE A 292 0.01 2.74 -23.12
C PHE A 292 1.42 3.07 -23.63
N LEU A 293 2.11 2.12 -24.28
CA LEU A 293 3.41 2.33 -24.91
C LEU A 293 3.32 2.90 -26.33
N ALA A 294 2.14 2.85 -26.95
CA ALA A 294 1.95 3.23 -28.35
C ALA A 294 1.92 4.76 -28.60
N GLY A 295 1.98 5.56 -27.53
CA GLY A 295 2.03 7.02 -27.62
C GLY A 295 3.41 7.55 -28.01
N PRO A 296 3.56 8.89 -28.08
CA PRO A 296 4.88 9.49 -28.26
C PRO A 296 5.79 9.07 -27.12
N ALA A 297 7.02 8.71 -27.45
CA ALA A 297 8.01 8.25 -26.50
C ALA A 297 9.33 8.99 -26.69
N ARG A 298 10.19 8.91 -25.68
CA ARG A 298 11.55 9.39 -25.74
C ARG A 298 12.54 8.27 -25.45
N THR A 299 13.76 8.47 -25.91
CA THR A 299 14.87 7.61 -25.53
C THR A 299 15.27 7.85 -24.08
N VAL A 300 15.42 6.75 -23.35
CA VAL A 300 16.04 6.66 -22.02
C VAL A 300 17.07 5.55 -22.05
N THR A 301 17.94 5.50 -21.05
CA THR A 301 18.97 4.47 -20.96
C THR A 301 18.33 3.14 -20.59
N ALA A 302 18.61 2.12 -21.40
CA ALA A 302 18.20 0.74 -21.14
C ALA A 302 18.94 0.19 -19.91
N ASP A 303 18.24 -0.58 -19.09
CA ASP A 303 18.81 -1.13 -17.86
C ASP A 303 18.32 -2.58 -17.65
N PRO A 304 19.20 -3.60 -17.74
CA PRO A 304 18.81 -4.99 -17.52
C PRO A 304 18.37 -5.28 -16.08
N GLY A 305 18.74 -4.43 -15.12
CA GLY A 305 18.28 -4.49 -13.73
C GLY A 305 16.78 -4.24 -13.58
N ARG A 306 16.15 -3.61 -14.56
CA ARG A 306 14.69 -3.37 -14.60
C ARG A 306 13.86 -4.60 -14.94
N ARG A 307 14.48 -5.77 -15.15
CA ARG A 307 13.77 -7.01 -15.49
C ARG A 307 12.60 -7.24 -14.51
N PRO A 308 11.44 -7.69 -15.00
CA PRO A 308 10.33 -8.03 -14.10
C PRO A 308 10.72 -9.19 -13.20
N ILE A 309 10.15 -9.20 -11.99
CA ILE A 309 10.26 -10.32 -11.06
C ILE A 309 8.99 -11.16 -11.08
N THR A 310 9.13 -12.44 -10.78
CA THR A 310 8.02 -13.31 -10.43
C THR A 310 7.89 -13.40 -8.91
N ARG A 311 6.76 -13.95 -8.43
CA ARG A 311 6.61 -14.34 -7.01
C ARG A 311 7.75 -15.26 -6.55
N GLN A 312 8.22 -16.16 -7.42
CA GLN A 312 9.33 -17.06 -7.09
C GLN A 312 10.66 -16.30 -6.99
N ASP A 313 10.95 -15.34 -7.87
CA ASP A 313 12.12 -14.46 -7.76
C ASP A 313 12.11 -13.69 -6.43
N PHE A 314 10.93 -13.17 -6.04
CA PHE A 314 10.77 -12.44 -4.78
C PHE A 314 11.08 -13.34 -3.58
N ILE A 315 10.48 -14.54 -3.51
CA ILE A 315 10.71 -15.49 -2.42
C ILE A 315 12.19 -15.88 -2.37
N GLU A 316 12.78 -16.27 -3.50
CA GLU A 316 14.19 -16.67 -3.59
C GLU A 316 15.13 -15.58 -3.06
N ALA A 317 14.85 -14.32 -3.39
CA ALA A 317 15.69 -13.20 -2.98
C ALA A 317 15.73 -12.97 -1.46
N HIS A 318 14.81 -13.55 -0.67
CA HIS A 318 14.81 -13.49 0.79
C HIS A 318 15.72 -14.55 1.46
N PHE A 319 16.26 -15.51 0.71
CA PHE A 319 17.16 -16.56 1.24
C PHE A 319 18.64 -16.17 1.16
N ARG A 320 18.97 -14.95 1.58
CA ARG A 320 20.34 -14.43 1.57
C ARG A 320 21.12 -14.82 2.84
N PRO A 321 22.46 -14.92 2.78
CA PRO A 321 23.27 -15.06 3.98
C PRO A 321 23.00 -13.91 4.95
N GLY A 322 22.73 -14.24 6.22
CA GLY A 322 22.43 -13.24 7.26
C GLY A 322 20.94 -12.94 7.47
N ALA A 323 20.05 -13.48 6.62
CA ALA A 323 18.60 -13.35 6.76
C ALA A 323 18.11 -13.82 8.14
N ARG A 324 17.31 -12.99 8.81
CA ARG A 324 16.78 -13.23 10.16
C ARG A 324 15.27 -12.98 10.22
N PRO A 325 14.44 -14.03 10.41
CA PRO A 325 14.80 -15.45 10.26
C PRO A 325 15.22 -15.76 8.80
N VAL A 326 15.82 -16.92 8.56
CA VAL A 326 16.13 -17.37 7.19
C VAL A 326 14.85 -17.31 6.35
N GLY A 327 14.92 -16.69 5.17
CA GLY A 327 13.78 -16.50 4.28
C GLY A 327 12.78 -15.42 4.70
N HIS A 328 13.02 -14.72 5.82
CA HIS A 328 12.13 -13.67 6.35
C HIS A 328 10.67 -14.10 6.46
N GLY A 329 10.47 -15.35 6.90
CA GLY A 329 9.17 -15.98 7.02
C GLY A 329 8.86 -17.00 5.92
N PHE A 330 9.35 -16.79 4.70
CA PHE A 330 9.25 -17.81 3.65
C PHE A 330 10.05 -19.06 4.01
N SER A 331 9.49 -20.21 3.68
CA SER A 331 10.11 -21.52 3.88
C SER A 331 10.73 -22.08 2.60
N GLU A 332 11.56 -23.12 2.71
CA GLU A 332 12.04 -23.83 1.53
C GLU A 332 10.88 -24.38 0.67
N GLN A 333 9.78 -24.80 1.32
CA GLN A 333 8.58 -25.24 0.62
C GLN A 333 7.95 -24.09 -0.21
N ASN A 334 7.99 -22.85 0.31
CA ASN A 334 7.54 -21.68 -0.46
C ASN A 334 8.39 -21.47 -1.72
N ARG A 335 9.71 -21.69 -1.66
CA ARG A 335 10.61 -21.61 -2.84
C ARG A 335 10.28 -22.69 -3.87
N LEU A 336 9.99 -23.91 -3.40
CA LEU A 336 9.67 -25.04 -4.27
C LEU A 336 8.31 -24.89 -4.95
N ASP A 337 7.30 -24.45 -4.20
CA ASP A 337 5.92 -24.34 -4.69
C ASP A 337 5.63 -22.99 -5.35
N GLY A 338 6.50 -21.99 -5.16
CA GLY A 338 6.27 -20.61 -5.62
C GLY A 338 5.10 -19.92 -4.90
N THR A 339 4.86 -20.25 -3.63
CA THR A 339 3.77 -19.70 -2.79
C THR A 339 4.29 -18.67 -1.79
N ALA A 340 3.51 -17.63 -1.47
CA ALA A 340 3.96 -16.55 -0.57
C ALA A 340 3.20 -16.49 0.79
N TYR A 341 2.46 -17.53 1.15
CA TYR A 341 1.80 -17.66 2.45
C TYR A 341 2.56 -18.65 3.36
N TYR A 342 2.66 -18.33 4.66
CA TYR A 342 3.47 -19.10 5.60
C TYR A 342 3.04 -18.86 7.06
N VAL A 343 3.61 -19.65 7.98
CA VAL A 343 3.45 -19.45 9.43
C VAL A 343 4.80 -19.14 10.08
N HIS A 344 4.80 -18.24 11.07
CA HIS A 344 5.95 -17.96 11.92
C HIS A 344 5.52 -17.98 13.38
N ASP A 345 6.26 -18.70 14.22
CA ASP A 345 5.91 -18.85 15.63
C ASP A 345 6.88 -18.07 16.53
N THR A 346 6.28 -17.35 17.48
CA THR A 346 6.94 -16.89 18.70
C THR A 346 6.48 -17.76 19.88
N PRO A 347 7.07 -17.64 21.08
CA PRO A 347 6.62 -18.42 22.24
C PRO A 347 5.15 -18.24 22.60
N ALA A 348 4.55 -17.07 22.33
CA ALA A 348 3.17 -16.74 22.72
C ALA A 348 2.19 -16.65 21.54
N VAL A 349 2.69 -16.41 20.33
CA VAL A 349 1.88 -16.01 19.18
C VAL A 349 2.30 -16.77 17.93
N ARG A 350 1.33 -17.32 17.20
CA ARG A 350 1.47 -17.75 15.81
C ARG A 350 1.10 -16.60 14.88
N LEU A 351 2.03 -16.20 14.03
CA LEU A 351 1.81 -15.25 12.94
C LEU A 351 1.54 -16.02 11.65
N ILE A 352 0.52 -15.63 10.90
CA ILE A 352 0.14 -16.26 9.63
C ILE A 352 0.12 -15.20 8.53
N ALA A 353 1.01 -15.34 7.56
CA ALA A 353 1.04 -14.51 6.35
C ALA A 353 0.08 -15.09 5.30
N LEU A 354 -0.78 -14.27 4.72
CA LEU A 354 -1.61 -14.64 3.56
C LEU A 354 -1.10 -13.95 2.30
N ASP A 355 -1.05 -14.72 1.21
CA ASP A 355 -0.84 -14.17 -0.13
C ASP A 355 -2.20 -13.81 -0.72
N THR A 356 -2.50 -12.51 -0.68
CA THR A 356 -3.79 -11.96 -1.11
C THR A 356 -3.79 -11.39 -2.53
N ASN A 357 -2.71 -11.59 -3.28
CA ASN A 357 -2.52 -10.89 -4.56
C ASN A 357 -3.22 -11.62 -5.71
N CYS A 358 -3.78 -10.83 -6.63
CA CYS A 358 -4.39 -11.35 -7.85
C CYS A 358 -3.43 -11.21 -9.04
N LEU A 359 -2.80 -12.31 -9.46
CA LEU A 359 -1.90 -12.30 -10.61
C LEU A 359 -2.62 -12.03 -11.96
N ALA A 360 -3.96 -12.02 -11.97
CA ALA A 360 -4.76 -11.61 -13.11
C ALA A 360 -4.92 -10.07 -13.23
N GLY A 361 -4.27 -9.31 -12.36
CA GLY A 361 -4.27 -7.85 -12.37
C GLY A 361 -5.39 -7.22 -11.53
N GLY A 362 -5.40 -5.89 -11.52
CA GLY A 362 -6.27 -5.07 -10.68
C GLY A 362 -5.69 -4.83 -9.29
N ALA A 363 -6.05 -3.71 -8.68
CA ALA A 363 -5.59 -3.35 -7.33
C ALA A 363 -6.20 -4.23 -6.23
N ALA A 364 -7.41 -4.76 -6.43
CA ALA A 364 -8.06 -5.57 -5.41
C ALA A 364 -7.41 -6.95 -5.25
N GLY A 365 -7.44 -7.46 -4.01
CA GLY A 365 -6.93 -8.78 -3.67
C GLY A 365 -7.92 -9.91 -3.88
N CYS A 366 -7.42 -11.14 -3.80
CA CYS A 366 -8.21 -12.37 -3.85
C CYS A 366 -7.58 -13.48 -2.99
N LEU A 367 -8.38 -14.51 -2.69
CA LEU A 367 -7.92 -15.74 -2.07
C LEU A 367 -8.56 -16.93 -2.79
N ASP A 368 -7.85 -18.05 -2.91
CA ASP A 368 -8.43 -19.30 -3.41
C ASP A 368 -8.80 -20.26 -2.29
N HIS A 369 -9.58 -21.29 -2.62
CA HIS A 369 -9.97 -22.33 -1.67
C HIS A 369 -8.79 -23.19 -1.19
N GLN A 370 -7.68 -23.27 -1.94
CA GLN A 370 -6.51 -24.03 -1.52
C GLN A 370 -5.83 -23.36 -0.33
N GLN A 371 -5.59 -22.06 -0.41
CA GLN A 371 -5.02 -21.26 0.67
C GLN A 371 -6.00 -21.18 1.85
N ALA A 372 -7.32 -21.09 1.61
CA ALA A 372 -8.32 -21.13 2.68
C ALA A 372 -8.27 -22.45 3.48
N ARG A 373 -8.17 -23.61 2.80
CA ARG A 373 -8.00 -24.92 3.46
C ARG A 373 -6.66 -25.02 4.20
N TRP A 374 -5.59 -24.48 3.61
CA TRP A 374 -4.30 -24.40 4.28
C TRP A 374 -4.38 -23.57 5.56
N LEU A 375 -5.02 -22.40 5.51
CA LEU A 375 -5.21 -21.51 6.66
C LEU A 375 -6.01 -22.21 7.77
N GLU A 376 -7.13 -22.85 7.42
CA GLU A 376 -7.93 -23.63 8.37
C GLU A 376 -7.08 -24.69 9.09
N ALA A 377 -6.25 -25.42 8.35
CA ALA A 377 -5.33 -26.41 8.92
C ALA A 377 -4.27 -25.75 9.84
N ARG A 378 -3.67 -24.64 9.44
CA ARG A 378 -2.66 -23.92 10.25
C ARG A 378 -3.25 -23.34 11.54
N LEU A 379 -4.51 -22.92 11.51
CA LEU A 379 -5.23 -22.45 12.68
C LEU A 379 -5.52 -23.61 13.65
N ALA A 380 -6.02 -24.74 13.15
CA ALA A 380 -6.34 -25.91 13.98
C ALA A 380 -5.13 -26.47 14.77
N GLU A 381 -3.90 -26.24 14.30
CA GLU A 381 -2.66 -26.63 14.99
C GLU A 381 -2.40 -25.89 16.31
N VAL A 382 -3.03 -24.74 16.53
CA VAL A 382 -2.80 -23.89 17.72
C VAL A 382 -4.09 -23.54 18.47
N HIS A 383 -5.11 -24.38 18.30
CA HIS A 383 -6.40 -24.25 18.96
C HIS A 383 -6.76 -25.56 19.66
N SER A 384 -6.83 -25.56 20.98
CA SER A 384 -7.34 -26.70 21.75
C SER A 384 -8.83 -26.96 21.49
N ALA A 385 -9.58 -25.92 21.10
CA ALA A 385 -10.94 -26.02 20.58
C ALA A 385 -11.23 -24.92 19.55
N HIS A 386 -12.04 -25.23 18.56
CA HIS A 386 -12.55 -24.28 17.55
C HIS A 386 -13.92 -24.75 17.04
N LEU A 387 -14.57 -23.96 16.18
CA LEU A 387 -15.83 -24.35 15.56
C LEU A 387 -15.59 -25.02 14.20
N GLY A 388 -16.26 -26.13 13.94
CA GLY A 388 -16.35 -26.72 12.61
C GLY A 388 -17.24 -25.90 11.66
N PRO A 389 -17.30 -26.23 10.36
CA PRO A 389 -18.13 -25.51 9.39
C PRO A 389 -19.63 -25.50 9.75
N ALA A 390 -20.11 -26.54 10.45
CA ALA A 390 -21.49 -26.64 10.93
C ALA A 390 -21.74 -25.90 12.27
N GLY A 391 -20.75 -25.15 12.78
CA GLY A 391 -20.83 -24.48 14.08
C GLY A 391 -20.69 -25.39 15.30
N THR A 392 -20.37 -26.68 15.10
CA THR A 392 -20.12 -27.62 16.19
C THR A 392 -18.71 -27.45 16.75
N GLU A 393 -18.56 -27.53 18.08
CA GLU A 393 -17.23 -27.49 18.71
C GLU A 393 -16.40 -28.71 18.28
N VAL A 394 -15.17 -28.44 17.82
CA VAL A 394 -14.13 -29.41 17.50
C VAL A 394 -13.03 -29.21 18.54
N ARG A 395 -12.80 -30.24 19.37
CA ARG A 395 -11.68 -30.27 20.31
C ARG A 395 -10.47 -30.92 19.66
N THR A 396 -9.31 -30.36 19.90
CA THR A 396 -8.02 -30.89 19.47
C THR A 396 -7.19 -31.29 20.70
N GLY A 397 -6.11 -32.04 20.48
CA GLY A 397 -5.10 -32.30 21.51
C GLY A 397 -3.99 -31.25 21.54
N HIS A 398 -4.15 -30.12 20.84
CA HIS A 398 -3.12 -29.11 20.69
C HIS A 398 -3.20 -28.05 21.80
N GLU A 399 -2.07 -27.41 22.07
CA GLU A 399 -1.98 -26.27 22.99
C GLU A 399 -2.40 -24.98 22.29
N ASP A 400 -3.05 -24.09 23.05
CA ASP A 400 -3.48 -22.80 22.52
C ASP A 400 -2.32 -21.81 22.38
N ARG A 401 -2.29 -21.10 21.26
CA ARG A 401 -1.49 -19.87 21.06
C ARG A 401 -2.36 -18.77 20.51
N LEU A 402 -2.03 -17.52 20.83
CA LEU A 402 -2.66 -16.37 20.17
C LEU A 402 -2.30 -16.38 18.68
N VAL A 403 -3.20 -15.93 17.83
CA VAL A 403 -2.97 -15.86 16.38
C VAL A 403 -3.08 -14.42 15.90
N ILE A 404 -2.06 -14.00 15.14
CA ILE A 404 -2.06 -12.78 14.34
C ILE A 404 -2.06 -13.20 12.87
N VAL A 405 -3.03 -12.72 12.10
CA VAL A 405 -3.03 -12.81 10.64
C VAL A 405 -2.39 -11.55 10.08
N PHE A 406 -1.64 -11.64 8.99
CA PHE A 406 -1.21 -10.47 8.25
C PHE A 406 -1.19 -10.74 6.75
N SER A 407 -1.48 -9.69 5.99
CA SER A 407 -1.60 -9.73 4.53
C SER A 407 -1.48 -8.33 3.96
N HIS A 408 -1.30 -8.21 2.65
CA HIS A 408 -1.35 -6.91 2.00
C HIS A 408 -2.76 -6.32 2.01
N HIS A 409 -3.73 -7.05 1.47
CA HIS A 409 -5.13 -6.62 1.43
C HIS A 409 -5.86 -6.93 2.74
N GLY A 410 -6.74 -6.03 3.17
CA GLY A 410 -7.70 -6.25 4.25
C GLY A 410 -9.04 -6.80 3.76
N THR A 411 -9.95 -7.06 4.70
CA THR A 411 -11.26 -7.71 4.40
C THR A 411 -12.04 -6.97 3.31
N ASP A 412 -12.05 -5.64 3.36
CA ASP A 412 -12.88 -4.81 2.47
C ASP A 412 -12.26 -4.61 1.07
N THR A 413 -11.06 -5.16 0.85
CA THR A 413 -10.28 -5.03 -0.41
C THR A 413 -10.03 -6.39 -1.08
N LEU A 414 -10.61 -7.47 -0.55
CA LEU A 414 -10.61 -8.80 -1.15
C LEU A 414 -11.83 -9.00 -2.08
N THR A 415 -11.89 -8.18 -3.13
CA THR A 415 -13.05 -8.09 -4.03
C THR A 415 -12.75 -8.49 -5.47
N ASN A 416 -11.53 -8.94 -5.76
CA ASN A 416 -11.12 -9.27 -7.12
C ASN A 416 -11.73 -10.61 -7.57
N THR A 417 -12.37 -10.60 -8.75
CA THR A 417 -13.02 -11.75 -9.36
C THR A 417 -12.51 -12.04 -10.78
N ARG A 418 -11.33 -11.53 -11.16
CA ARG A 418 -10.82 -11.58 -12.54
C ARG A 418 -10.37 -12.97 -13.00
N HIS A 419 -10.19 -13.92 -12.08
CA HIS A 419 -9.91 -15.32 -12.41
C HIS A 419 -10.69 -16.29 -11.53
N SER A 420 -10.65 -17.57 -11.89
CA SER A 420 -11.17 -18.67 -11.09
C SER A 420 -10.01 -19.40 -10.41
N GLY A 421 -10.27 -19.96 -9.24
CA GLY A 421 -9.33 -20.83 -8.54
C GLY A 421 -9.06 -22.14 -9.30
N PRO A 422 -8.15 -22.98 -8.78
CA PRO A 422 -7.83 -24.28 -9.37
C PRO A 422 -9.10 -25.11 -9.67
N GLY A 423 -9.19 -25.66 -10.88
CA GLY A 423 -10.36 -26.44 -11.30
C GLY A 423 -11.60 -25.63 -11.70
N GLY A 424 -11.49 -24.29 -11.79
CA GLY A 424 -12.60 -23.42 -12.14
C GLY A 424 -13.52 -23.07 -10.96
N GLU A 425 -13.06 -23.34 -9.73
CA GLU A 425 -13.78 -22.96 -8.52
C GLU A 425 -13.86 -21.42 -8.40
N PRO A 426 -14.96 -20.86 -7.88
CA PRO A 426 -15.00 -19.45 -7.51
C PRO A 426 -13.87 -19.10 -6.53
N LEU A 427 -13.45 -17.83 -6.53
CA LEU A 427 -12.53 -17.33 -5.51
C LEU A 427 -13.21 -17.30 -4.14
N PHE A 428 -12.42 -17.50 -3.09
CA PHE A 428 -12.87 -17.45 -1.72
C PHE A 428 -13.10 -16.00 -1.30
N SER A 429 -14.35 -15.65 -1.00
CA SER A 429 -14.71 -14.24 -0.78
C SER A 429 -14.14 -13.71 0.54
N GLY A 430 -13.97 -12.38 0.66
CA GLY A 430 -13.61 -11.74 1.93
C GLY A 430 -14.60 -12.05 3.06
N ALA A 431 -15.89 -12.22 2.74
CA ALA A 431 -16.92 -12.63 3.70
C ALA A 431 -16.72 -14.09 4.18
N ASP A 432 -16.36 -15.00 3.27
CA ASP A 432 -16.07 -16.40 3.63
C ASP A 432 -14.79 -16.50 4.46
N LEU A 433 -13.77 -15.69 4.15
CA LEU A 433 -12.55 -15.60 4.96
C LEU A 433 -12.85 -15.08 6.36
N LEU A 434 -13.68 -14.03 6.48
CA LEU A 434 -14.11 -13.52 7.77
C LEU A 434 -14.88 -14.58 8.58
N ALA A 435 -15.79 -15.31 7.92
CA ALA A 435 -16.54 -16.41 8.55
C ALA A 435 -15.62 -17.56 8.98
N LEU A 436 -14.59 -17.89 8.18
CA LEU A 436 -13.57 -18.86 8.54
C LEU A 436 -12.84 -18.41 9.81
N LEU A 437 -12.32 -17.19 9.85
CA LEU A 437 -11.57 -16.68 11.00
C LEU A 437 -12.42 -16.63 12.28
N HIS A 438 -13.71 -16.31 12.20
CA HIS A 438 -14.62 -16.32 13.37
C HIS A 438 -14.81 -17.69 14.02
N ARG A 439 -14.56 -18.78 13.29
CA ARG A 439 -14.58 -20.14 13.84
C ARG A 439 -13.39 -20.42 14.77
N PHE A 440 -12.33 -19.61 14.69
CA PHE A 440 -11.06 -19.81 15.39
C PHE A 440 -10.82 -18.69 16.43
N PRO A 441 -11.26 -18.89 17.69
CA PRO A 441 -11.27 -17.82 18.69
C PRO A 441 -9.88 -17.31 19.10
N ASN A 442 -8.80 -18.05 18.82
CA ASN A 442 -7.46 -17.59 19.15
C ASN A 442 -6.94 -16.53 18.16
N VAL A 443 -7.63 -16.31 17.03
CA VAL A 443 -7.39 -15.15 16.15
C VAL A 443 -7.83 -13.90 16.89
N VAL A 444 -6.87 -13.02 17.19
CA VAL A 444 -7.12 -11.79 17.98
C VAL A 444 -6.79 -10.52 17.22
N LEU A 445 -5.97 -10.62 16.17
CA LEU A 445 -5.49 -9.48 15.39
C LEU A 445 -5.26 -9.87 13.93
N TRP A 446 -5.60 -8.95 13.02
CA TRP A 446 -5.22 -8.97 11.61
C TRP A 446 -4.53 -7.64 11.26
N LEU A 447 -3.29 -7.68 10.80
CA LEU A 447 -2.52 -6.54 10.30
C LEU A 447 -2.54 -6.46 8.76
N ASN A 448 -2.81 -5.29 8.17
CA ASN A 448 -2.76 -5.09 6.71
C ASN A 448 -2.34 -3.68 6.26
N GLY A 449 -2.17 -3.50 4.95
CA GLY A 449 -1.75 -2.25 4.29
C GLY A 449 -2.70 -1.84 3.16
N HIS A 450 -2.17 -1.62 1.96
CA HIS A 450 -2.87 -1.43 0.68
C HIS A 450 -3.64 -0.11 0.52
N THR A 451 -4.42 0.30 1.51
CA THR A 451 -5.27 1.50 1.41
C THR A 451 -4.52 2.81 1.70
N HIS A 452 -3.28 2.70 2.19
CA HIS A 452 -2.42 3.80 2.63
C HIS A 452 -3.05 4.66 3.76
N THR A 453 -4.05 4.12 4.46
CA THR A 453 -4.73 4.81 5.56
C THR A 453 -4.49 4.12 6.90
N ASN A 454 -4.48 4.87 8.00
CA ASN A 454 -4.64 4.26 9.31
C ASN A 454 -6.12 3.98 9.55
N ALA A 455 -6.47 2.72 9.79
CA ALA A 455 -7.83 2.30 10.12
C ALA A 455 -7.81 1.16 11.15
N VAL A 456 -8.75 1.18 12.10
CA VAL A 456 -8.96 0.07 13.04
C VAL A 456 -10.43 -0.33 13.05
N ARG A 457 -10.69 -1.61 12.80
CA ARG A 457 -12.04 -2.19 12.74
C ARG A 457 -12.19 -3.35 13.71
N ALA A 458 -13.26 -3.33 14.49
CA ALA A 458 -13.67 -4.50 15.28
C ALA A 458 -14.44 -5.44 14.36
N ARG A 459 -13.81 -6.56 13.96
CA ARG A 459 -14.48 -7.62 13.20
C ARG A 459 -15.19 -8.50 14.21
N ARG A 460 -16.44 -8.15 14.53
CA ARG A 460 -17.27 -8.87 15.51
C ARG A 460 -17.89 -10.09 14.88
N ASP A 461 -17.86 -11.20 15.61
CA ASP A 461 -18.55 -12.41 15.21
C ASP A 461 -20.07 -12.15 15.20
N PRO A 462 -20.77 -12.38 14.06
CA PRO A 462 -22.21 -12.19 13.97
C PRO A 462 -23.01 -13.02 14.98
N THR A 463 -22.45 -14.14 15.46
CA THR A 463 -23.07 -15.04 16.44
C THR A 463 -22.85 -14.59 17.89
N GLY A 464 -21.98 -13.61 18.14
CA GLY A 464 -21.67 -13.15 19.49
C GLY A 464 -20.89 -11.83 19.49
N PRO A 465 -21.48 -10.70 19.90
CA PRO A 465 -20.85 -9.38 19.78
C PRO A 465 -19.62 -9.17 20.68
N ALA A 466 -19.37 -10.09 21.62
CA ALA A 466 -18.18 -10.12 22.48
C ALA A 466 -17.06 -11.03 21.94
N ARG A 467 -17.25 -11.67 20.78
CA ARG A 467 -16.27 -12.51 20.08
C ARG A 467 -15.87 -11.83 18.77
N GLY A 468 -14.70 -12.19 18.25
CA GLY A 468 -14.16 -11.63 17.02
C GLY A 468 -12.68 -11.34 17.14
N PHE A 469 -12.17 -10.41 16.33
CA PHE A 469 -10.79 -9.95 16.35
C PHE A 469 -10.68 -8.50 15.88
N TRP A 470 -9.52 -7.90 16.12
CA TRP A 470 -9.21 -6.56 15.63
C TRP A 470 -8.55 -6.61 14.26
N GLU A 471 -9.02 -5.83 13.29
CA GLU A 471 -8.31 -5.58 12.03
C GLU A 471 -7.69 -4.18 12.09
N VAL A 472 -6.38 -4.10 11.84
CA VAL A 472 -5.58 -2.89 11.93
C VAL A 472 -4.85 -2.67 10.60
N THR A 473 -5.23 -1.61 9.91
CA THR A 473 -4.57 -1.11 8.70
C THR A 473 -3.61 0.00 9.07
N THR A 474 -2.36 -0.10 8.60
CA THR A 474 -1.33 0.93 8.82
C THR A 474 -1.15 1.76 7.55
N CYS A 475 -0.96 3.07 7.70
CA CYS A 475 -0.68 3.94 6.56
C CYS A 475 0.67 3.62 5.89
N ALA A 476 0.80 4.03 4.64
CA ALA A 476 2.02 3.87 3.87
C ALA A 476 3.17 4.73 4.41
N ILE A 477 4.40 4.28 4.15
CA ILE A 477 5.58 5.15 4.29
C ILE A 477 5.68 6.09 3.09
N ALA A 478 5.31 5.63 1.89
CA ALA A 478 5.36 6.42 0.64
C ALA A 478 4.46 7.66 0.63
N ASP A 479 3.39 7.67 1.44
CA ASP A 479 2.38 8.72 1.48
C ASP A 479 2.24 9.32 2.88
N TRP A 480 1.77 10.57 2.96
CA TRP A 480 1.47 11.19 4.25
C TRP A 480 0.52 10.30 5.09
N PRO A 481 0.81 10.06 6.39
CA PRO A 481 1.79 10.74 7.24
C PRO A 481 3.21 10.16 7.27
N CYS A 482 3.55 9.17 6.43
CA CYS A 482 4.86 8.51 6.39
C CYS A 482 5.23 7.84 7.73
N GLN A 483 4.29 7.10 8.32
CA GLN A 483 4.41 6.54 9.67
C GLN A 483 4.46 5.01 9.68
N THR A 484 5.07 4.47 10.73
CA THR A 484 4.98 3.05 11.10
C THR A 484 4.21 2.89 12.43
N ARG A 485 3.87 1.67 12.81
CA ARG A 485 3.08 1.36 14.01
C ARG A 485 3.79 0.33 14.88
N VAL A 486 3.99 0.65 16.15
CA VAL A 486 4.37 -0.35 17.17
C VAL A 486 3.10 -0.99 17.72
N VAL A 487 3.10 -2.32 17.84
CA VAL A 487 1.99 -3.12 18.36
C VAL A 487 2.46 -3.98 19.54
N GLU A 488 1.85 -3.80 20.70
CA GLU A 488 2.16 -4.51 21.94
C GLU A 488 0.97 -5.38 22.37
N LEU A 489 1.16 -6.69 22.47
CA LEU A 489 0.17 -7.64 23.01
C LEU A 489 0.47 -7.87 24.50
N LEU A 490 -0.50 -7.56 25.36
CA LEU A 490 -0.36 -7.53 26.81
C LEU A 490 -1.38 -8.45 27.48
N ASN A 491 -0.89 -9.34 28.34
CA ASN A 491 -1.76 -10.05 29.28
C ASN A 491 -2.07 -9.13 30.47
N ALA A 492 -3.26 -8.52 30.48
CA ALA A 492 -3.77 -7.67 31.55
C ALA A 492 -4.65 -8.44 32.57
N GLY A 493 -4.44 -9.76 32.69
CA GLY A 493 -5.15 -10.62 33.62
C GLY A 493 -6.55 -11.02 33.15
N ARG A 494 -7.50 -10.08 33.21
CA ARG A 494 -8.91 -10.32 32.81
C ARG A 494 -9.18 -10.09 31.32
N HIS A 495 -8.28 -9.39 30.64
CA HIS A 495 -8.37 -9.09 29.21
C HIS A 495 -7.01 -9.20 28.54
N LEU A 496 -7.04 -9.39 27.23
CA LEU A 496 -5.91 -9.16 26.34
C LEU A 496 -6.01 -7.69 25.88
N SER A 497 -4.92 -6.96 26.01
CA SER A 497 -4.79 -5.61 25.48
C SER A 497 -3.83 -5.63 24.29
N ILE A 498 -4.24 -5.03 23.18
CA ILE A 498 -3.42 -4.83 21.99
C ILE A 498 -3.22 -3.32 21.85
N VAL A 499 -2.04 -2.83 22.20
CA VAL A 499 -1.74 -1.41 22.16
C VAL A 499 -1.01 -1.07 20.86
N CYS A 500 -1.59 -0.17 20.09
CA CYS A 500 -0.99 0.38 18.88
C CYS A 500 -0.50 1.80 19.13
N THR A 501 0.72 2.11 18.71
CA THR A 501 1.31 3.45 18.80
C THR A 501 1.94 3.83 17.47
N MET A 502 1.56 4.99 16.92
CA MET A 502 2.16 5.50 15.68
C MET A 502 3.55 6.10 15.96
N VAL A 503 4.43 5.97 14.98
CA VAL A 503 5.82 6.42 15.06
C VAL A 503 6.19 7.15 13.78
N ASP A 504 6.71 8.37 13.93
CA ASP A 504 7.37 9.13 12.88
C ASP A 504 8.88 8.81 12.90
N HIS A 505 9.54 8.83 11.74
CA HIS A 505 11.00 8.79 11.72
C HIS A 505 11.59 10.06 12.40
N ASP A 506 12.73 9.89 13.07
CA ASP A 506 13.31 10.89 13.99
C ASP A 506 14.12 12.00 13.30
N SER A 507 14.22 11.99 11.97
CA SER A 507 14.89 13.03 11.18
C SER A 507 14.33 14.45 11.47
N PRO A 508 15.13 15.51 11.25
CA PRO A 508 14.72 16.90 11.47
C PRO A 508 13.37 17.25 10.83
N LEU A 509 12.64 18.23 11.38
CA LEU A 509 11.32 18.61 10.86
C LEU A 509 11.37 19.10 9.41
N ALA A 510 12.41 19.86 9.09
CA ALA A 510 12.69 20.40 7.78
C ALA A 510 14.17 20.18 7.46
N PRO A 511 14.52 20.04 6.17
CA PRO A 511 15.93 19.96 5.75
C PRO A 511 16.69 21.24 6.14
N SER A 512 17.84 21.07 6.76
CA SER A 512 18.79 22.17 7.02
C SER A 512 19.75 22.38 5.86
N SER A 513 20.08 21.29 5.16
CA SER A 513 20.80 21.23 3.89
C SER A 513 20.11 20.19 2.98
N LEU A 514 20.74 19.74 1.89
CA LEU A 514 20.27 18.58 1.12
C LEU A 514 21.38 17.53 0.95
N GLU A 515 22.38 17.56 1.82
CA GLU A 515 23.61 16.76 1.70
C GLU A 515 23.56 15.46 2.51
N THR A 516 22.61 15.36 3.45
CA THR A 516 22.50 14.20 4.35
C THR A 516 21.23 13.39 4.08
N SER A 517 21.27 12.08 4.35
CA SER A 517 20.07 11.24 4.25
C SER A 517 18.95 11.69 5.19
N ASP A 518 19.28 12.27 6.35
CA ASP A 518 18.28 12.84 7.26
C ASP A 518 17.60 14.09 6.70
N ASP A 519 18.34 14.96 6.03
CA ASP A 519 17.75 16.11 5.33
C ASP A 519 16.84 15.65 4.18
N LEU A 520 17.26 14.64 3.40
CA LEU A 520 16.46 14.09 2.30
C LEU A 520 15.20 13.38 2.80
N ALA A 521 15.28 12.64 3.92
CA ALA A 521 14.13 12.05 4.60
C ALA A 521 13.17 13.12 5.17
N ALA A 522 13.70 14.21 5.74
CA ALA A 522 12.90 15.34 6.20
C ALA A 522 12.14 15.99 5.03
N LEU A 523 12.81 16.20 3.89
CA LEU A 523 12.19 16.75 2.69
C LEU A 523 11.13 15.82 2.10
N HIS A 524 11.36 14.50 2.09
CA HIS A 524 10.36 13.51 1.67
C HIS A 524 9.03 13.72 2.40
N ARG A 525 9.08 13.80 3.73
CA ARG A 525 7.91 13.99 4.58
C ARG A 525 7.24 15.34 4.38
N GLU A 526 8.01 16.42 4.22
CA GLU A 526 7.46 17.76 3.94
C GLU A 526 6.74 17.81 2.59
N LEU A 527 7.33 17.22 1.55
CA LEU A 527 6.69 17.10 0.23
C LEU A 527 5.42 16.24 0.31
N ALA A 528 5.48 15.09 0.97
CA ALA A 528 4.32 14.21 1.19
C ALA A 528 3.17 14.97 1.87
N ALA A 529 3.46 15.80 2.88
CA ALA A 529 2.49 16.64 3.57
C ALA A 529 1.80 17.66 2.65
N ASN A 530 2.47 18.08 1.57
CA ASN A 530 1.98 19.08 0.62
C ASN A 530 1.43 18.49 -0.68
N VAL A 531 1.42 17.16 -0.84
CA VAL A 531 0.81 16.51 -2.01
C VAL A 531 -0.68 16.92 -2.10
N PRO A 532 -1.14 17.46 -3.23
CA PRO A 532 -2.55 17.79 -3.43
C PRO A 532 -3.44 16.57 -3.21
N LEU A 533 -4.54 16.72 -2.46
CA LEU A 533 -5.51 15.67 -2.11
C LEU A 533 -4.97 14.49 -1.25
N GLY A 534 -3.67 14.19 -1.31
CA GLY A 534 -3.02 13.08 -0.61
C GLY A 534 -2.17 13.48 0.60
N GLY A 535 -1.97 14.78 0.84
CA GLY A 535 -1.12 15.30 1.91
C GLY A 535 -1.81 15.47 3.26
N ALA A 536 -1.37 16.46 4.05
CA ALA A 536 -1.76 16.62 5.44
C ALA A 536 -3.24 16.96 5.69
N GLY A 537 -3.97 17.39 4.66
CA GLY A 537 -5.42 17.56 4.70
C GLY A 537 -6.23 16.31 4.32
N SER A 538 -5.57 15.21 3.96
CA SER A 538 -6.23 13.97 3.54
C SER A 538 -6.65 13.10 4.74
N ALA A 539 -7.51 12.11 4.48
CA ALA A 539 -7.95 11.14 5.48
C ALA A 539 -6.90 10.05 5.78
N ARG A 540 -5.75 10.02 5.08
CA ARG A 540 -4.74 8.94 5.19
C ARG A 540 -4.14 8.80 6.58
N ALA A 541 -4.06 9.90 7.34
CA ALA A 541 -3.60 9.86 8.72
C ALA A 541 -4.50 9.01 9.64
N GLY A 542 -5.76 8.79 9.26
CA GLY A 542 -6.78 8.13 10.09
C GLY A 542 -7.37 9.06 11.16
N ALA A 543 -8.45 8.62 11.80
CA ALA A 543 -9.02 9.32 12.96
C ALA A 543 -8.26 8.94 14.25
N PRO A 544 -8.46 9.67 15.37
CA PRO A 544 -7.83 9.31 16.65
C PRO A 544 -8.09 7.86 17.09
N LEU A 545 -9.24 7.28 16.72
CA LEU A 545 -9.63 5.89 17.00
C LEU A 545 -8.92 4.84 16.14
N ASP A 546 -8.08 5.27 15.20
CA ASP A 546 -7.31 4.41 14.30
C ASP A 546 -5.80 4.48 14.58
N ARG A 547 -5.34 5.42 15.40
CA ARG A 547 -3.93 5.78 15.57
C ARG A 547 -3.38 5.19 16.88
N ASN A 548 -3.24 6.01 17.92
CA ASN A 548 -2.80 5.55 19.24
C ASN A 548 -3.97 4.96 20.00
N VAL A 549 -4.06 3.64 20.05
CA VAL A 549 -5.21 2.93 20.62
C VAL A 549 -4.80 1.78 21.49
N GLU A 550 -5.59 1.52 22.51
CA GLU A 550 -5.56 0.28 23.29
C GLU A 550 -6.82 -0.52 22.97
N LEU A 551 -6.64 -1.65 22.28
CA LEU A 551 -7.72 -2.47 21.78
C LEU A 551 -7.95 -3.64 22.75
N LEU A 552 -9.12 -3.65 23.39
CA LEU A 552 -9.45 -4.66 24.39
C LEU A 552 -10.17 -5.84 23.76
N ILE A 553 -9.78 -7.05 24.14
CA ILE A 553 -10.50 -8.26 23.80
C ILE A 553 -10.46 -9.25 24.96
N ARG A 554 -11.52 -10.06 25.08
CA ARG A 554 -11.53 -11.14 26.08
C ARG A 554 -10.46 -12.17 25.70
N PRO A 555 -9.69 -12.69 26.66
CA PRO A 555 -8.70 -13.70 26.35
C PRO A 555 -9.41 -14.96 25.85
N PRO A 556 -9.01 -15.52 24.70
CA PRO A 556 -9.67 -16.70 24.15
C PRO A 556 -9.42 -17.97 24.99
N PHE A 557 -8.37 -17.94 25.82
CA PHE A 557 -8.00 -18.97 26.78
C PHE A 557 -7.17 -18.36 27.93
N PRO A 558 -6.87 -19.09 29.02
CA PRO A 558 -6.06 -18.58 30.13
C PRO A 558 -4.60 -18.23 29.74
N LEU A 559 -4.32 -16.94 29.49
CA LEU A 559 -3.01 -16.44 29.00
C LEU A 559 -1.85 -16.62 29.99
N ARG A 560 -2.12 -16.94 31.26
CA ARG A 560 -1.07 -17.24 32.26
C ARG A 560 -0.15 -18.39 31.83
N ARG A 561 -0.63 -19.26 30.93
CA ARG A 561 0.12 -20.41 30.39
C ARG A 561 1.14 -20.02 29.32
N LEU A 562 0.99 -18.86 28.67
CA LEU A 562 1.91 -18.40 27.64
C LEU A 562 3.18 -17.84 28.27
N ALA A 563 4.35 -18.33 27.83
CA ALA A 563 5.64 -17.74 28.19
C ALA A 563 5.71 -16.28 27.70
N GLY A 564 6.22 -15.37 28.52
CA GLY A 564 6.47 -13.99 28.09
C GLY A 564 7.75 -13.92 27.25
N GLY A 565 7.77 -13.08 26.21
CA GLY A 565 8.91 -12.91 25.29
C GLY A 565 10.19 -12.29 25.88
N LEU A 566 10.38 -12.30 27.21
CA LEU A 566 11.56 -11.74 27.87
C LEU A 566 12.56 -12.84 28.22
N ALA A 567 13.25 -13.40 27.20
CA ALA A 567 14.44 -14.23 27.43
C ALA A 567 15.32 -14.32 26.17
N GLY A 568 15.94 -13.22 25.77
CA GLY A 568 17.13 -13.23 24.92
C GLY A 568 18.39 -13.48 25.74
N ARG A 569 18.55 -14.68 26.32
CA ARG A 569 19.88 -15.22 26.64
C ARG A 569 20.19 -16.26 25.59
N ALA A 570 21.18 -15.96 24.75
CA ALA A 570 21.83 -16.94 23.90
C ALA A 570 22.26 -18.14 24.75
N ALA A 571 21.68 -19.30 24.48
CA ALA A 571 22.24 -20.58 24.86
C ALA A 571 22.17 -21.45 23.60
N GLY A 572 23.32 -21.59 22.95
CA GLY A 572 23.51 -22.61 21.94
C GLY A 572 23.33 -23.97 22.60
N ALA A 573 22.46 -24.79 22.02
CA ALA A 573 22.49 -26.24 22.16
C ALA A 573 21.90 -26.80 20.87
N GLY A 574 22.79 -27.28 20.00
CA GLY A 574 22.40 -28.17 18.92
C GLY A 574 21.76 -29.41 19.54
N GLY A 575 20.52 -29.67 19.17
CA GLY A 575 19.84 -30.93 19.38
C GLY A 575 19.27 -31.35 18.03
N GLU A 576 19.95 -32.29 17.37
CA GLU A 576 19.45 -32.98 16.19
C GLU A 576 18.12 -33.64 16.51
N ILE A 577 17.04 -33.22 15.84
CA ILE A 577 15.83 -34.03 15.73
C ILE A 577 15.99 -34.83 14.45
N LEU A 578 16.37 -36.10 14.63
CA LEU A 578 16.41 -37.10 13.57
C LEU A 578 14.97 -37.36 13.10
N VAL A 579 14.62 -36.92 11.90
CA VAL A 579 13.37 -37.31 11.22
C VAL A 579 13.69 -38.48 10.31
N GLU A 580 13.30 -39.69 10.71
CA GLU A 580 13.35 -40.88 9.85
C GLU A 580 12.28 -40.78 8.76
N TRP A 581 12.71 -40.87 7.50
CA TRP A 581 11.83 -40.98 6.34
C TRP A 581 11.50 -42.46 6.06
N PRO A 582 10.22 -42.84 5.87
CA PRO A 582 9.90 -44.17 5.37
C PRO A 582 10.31 -44.28 3.89
N ARG A 583 11.18 -45.24 3.60
CA ARG A 583 11.58 -45.61 2.24
C ARG A 583 10.46 -46.35 1.50
N ALA A 584 10.39 -46.01 0.21
CA ALA A 584 10.07 -46.86 -0.94
C ALA A 584 8.60 -47.11 -1.31
N PHE A 585 8.25 -46.69 -2.54
CA PHE A 585 7.35 -47.44 -3.43
C PHE A 585 7.96 -47.52 -4.85
N PRO A 586 7.68 -48.62 -5.60
CA PRO A 586 8.54 -49.09 -6.68
C PRO A 586 8.15 -48.57 -8.07
N ARG A 587 9.16 -48.59 -8.96
CA ARG A 587 9.10 -48.31 -10.40
C ARG A 587 8.52 -49.49 -11.18
N HIS A 588 7.56 -49.24 -12.07
CA HIS A 588 7.24 -50.07 -13.24
C HIS A 588 6.91 -49.16 -14.44
N ARG A 589 7.78 -49.09 -15.45
CA ARG A 589 7.81 -49.84 -16.73
C ARG A 589 6.77 -49.36 -17.77
N PHE A 590 7.26 -48.70 -18.81
CA PHE A 590 6.62 -48.50 -20.12
C PHE A 590 6.39 -49.84 -20.85
N PRO A 591 5.33 -49.94 -21.67
CA PRO A 591 5.43 -49.83 -23.14
C PRO A 591 4.23 -49.03 -23.72
N GLY A 592 4.09 -48.61 -24.98
CA GLY A 592 4.69 -48.87 -26.29
C GLY A 592 3.78 -48.19 -27.35
N GLU A 593 4.29 -47.98 -28.55
CA GLU A 593 3.74 -47.11 -29.61
C GLU A 593 2.53 -47.65 -30.44
N ARG A 594 1.80 -46.66 -31.04
CA ARG A 594 1.18 -46.59 -32.40
C ARG A 594 -0.20 -47.19 -32.77
N ARG A 595 -1.11 -46.26 -33.12
CA ARG A 595 -2.08 -46.10 -34.25
C ARG A 595 -2.94 -47.28 -34.78
N VAL A 596 -4.26 -47.08 -34.93
CA VAL A 596 -5.07 -46.79 -36.17
C VAL A 596 -6.57 -47.14 -35.96
N GLY A 597 -7.47 -46.17 -36.24
CA GLY A 597 -8.72 -46.33 -37.04
C GLY A 597 -9.99 -46.98 -36.44
N GLY A 598 -11.13 -46.28 -36.52
CA GLY A 598 -12.48 -46.87 -36.47
C GLY A 598 -13.62 -45.94 -36.02
N ALA A 599 -14.45 -45.49 -36.96
CA ALA A 599 -15.70 -44.70 -36.84
C ALA A 599 -16.84 -45.48 -36.11
N ALA A 600 -17.98 -44.98 -35.60
CA ALA A 600 -18.79 -43.73 -35.56
C ALA A 600 -19.99 -43.98 -34.56
N PRO A 601 -21.13 -43.25 -34.53
CA PRO A 601 -21.39 -41.81 -34.30
C PRO A 601 -22.43 -41.52 -33.18
N GLY A 602 -22.61 -40.24 -32.82
CA GLY A 602 -23.95 -39.70 -32.48
C GLY A 602 -24.03 -38.72 -31.31
N LEU A 603 -24.05 -37.41 -31.59
CA LEU A 603 -25.05 -36.47 -31.05
C LEU A 603 -24.99 -35.12 -31.76
N ARG A 604 -26.13 -34.65 -32.28
CA ARG A 604 -26.37 -33.26 -32.71
C ARG A 604 -27.11 -32.53 -31.59
N LEU A 605 -26.64 -31.36 -31.17
CA LEU A 605 -27.49 -30.36 -30.52
C LEU A 605 -27.24 -28.98 -31.12
N ARG A 606 -28.37 -28.28 -31.33
CA ARG A 606 -28.55 -27.12 -32.20
C ARG A 606 -28.70 -25.87 -31.33
N LEU A 607 -27.89 -24.85 -31.59
CA LEU A 607 -28.04 -23.50 -31.03
C LEU A 607 -29.18 -22.76 -31.73
N VAL A 608 -30.01 -22.05 -30.97
CA VAL A 608 -30.88 -20.97 -31.45
C VAL A 608 -30.86 -19.81 -30.43
N PRO A 609 -30.72 -18.54 -30.85
CA PRO A 609 -30.58 -17.37 -29.96
C PRO A 609 -31.84 -16.46 -29.91
N ARG A 610 -31.77 -15.44 -29.00
CA ARG A 610 -32.41 -14.08 -28.98
C ARG A 610 -33.58 -13.83 -28.00
N PRO A 611 -33.93 -12.55 -27.65
CA PRO A 611 -33.15 -11.29 -27.56
C PRO A 611 -33.47 -10.42 -26.29
N ALA A 612 -33.00 -9.16 -26.29
CA ALA A 612 -32.86 -8.17 -25.20
C ALA A 612 -34.12 -7.51 -24.59
N ALA A 613 -33.89 -6.85 -23.43
CA ALA A 613 -34.79 -6.11 -22.52
C ALA A 613 -35.51 -4.87 -23.13
N PRO A 614 -36.50 -4.21 -22.44
CA PRO A 614 -36.15 -3.17 -21.44
C PRO A 614 -37.21 -2.81 -20.33
N ASP A 615 -36.73 -2.01 -19.37
CA ASP A 615 -37.37 -0.82 -18.74
C ASP A 615 -38.02 -0.81 -17.32
N HIS A 616 -37.83 0.36 -16.68
CA HIS A 616 -38.04 0.81 -15.30
C HIS A 616 -39.51 1.11 -14.88
N ARG A 617 -39.85 0.95 -13.57
CA ARG A 617 -40.27 2.02 -12.59
C ARG A 617 -41.14 1.51 -11.41
N ALA A 618 -40.68 1.89 -10.20
CA ALA A 618 -41.36 2.40 -8.99
C ALA A 618 -42.65 1.74 -8.41
N CYS A 619 -42.64 1.35 -7.11
CA CYS A 619 -43.16 2.16 -5.98
C CYS A 619 -43.25 1.39 -4.63
N HIS A 620 -42.71 2.01 -3.57
CA HIS A 620 -43.06 1.97 -2.13
C HIS A 620 -43.46 0.68 -1.39
N ARG A 621 -42.71 0.36 -0.32
CA ARG A 621 -43.15 0.56 1.08
C ARG A 621 -41.99 0.48 2.10
N ARG A 622 -42.10 1.38 3.09
CA ARG A 622 -41.17 1.75 4.17
C ARG A 622 -40.97 0.61 5.19
N TRP A 623 -39.80 0.52 5.82
CA TRP A 623 -39.61 0.46 7.29
C TRP A 623 -38.19 0.96 7.65
N ARG A 624 -38.10 1.61 8.80
CA ARG A 624 -36.99 2.42 9.31
C ARG A 624 -35.82 1.56 9.81
N CYS A 625 -34.59 1.96 9.54
CA CYS A 625 -33.44 1.87 10.45
C CYS A 625 -32.49 3.03 10.11
N ALA A 626 -32.21 3.88 11.08
CA ALA A 626 -31.25 4.98 10.99
C ALA A 626 -29.96 4.52 11.67
N GLY A 627 -28.83 4.63 10.95
CA GLY A 627 -27.49 4.37 11.49
C GLY A 627 -26.55 3.81 10.44
N ALA A 628 -25.48 4.57 10.16
CA ALA A 628 -24.33 4.24 9.30
C ALA A 628 -24.59 4.26 7.78
N ASP A 629 -24.48 5.45 7.19
CA ASP A 629 -24.11 5.62 5.78
C ASP A 629 -23.23 6.87 5.69
N ALA A 630 -21.94 6.68 5.91
CA ALA A 630 -20.93 7.73 5.84
C ALA A 630 -19.64 7.17 5.21
N ASP A 631 -19.75 6.57 4.02
CA ASP A 631 -18.59 6.17 3.21
C ASP A 631 -18.92 6.30 1.72
N ARG A 632 -19.27 7.53 1.28
CA ARG A 632 -19.35 7.84 -0.15
C ARG A 632 -19.30 9.34 -0.45
N TRP A 633 -18.22 10.00 -0.05
CA TRP A 633 -17.89 11.33 -0.57
C TRP A 633 -16.37 11.47 -0.75
N ARG A 634 -15.86 11.14 -1.94
CA ARG A 634 -14.64 11.78 -2.44
C ARG A 634 -15.08 13.13 -2.99
N GLN A 635 -14.61 14.22 -2.38
CA GLN A 635 -14.85 15.58 -2.86
C GLN A 635 -14.18 15.75 -4.24
N VAL A 636 -14.98 15.83 -5.29
CA VAL A 636 -14.51 16.32 -6.60
C VAL A 636 -14.62 17.83 -6.55
N ALA A 637 -13.49 18.52 -6.36
CA ALA A 637 -13.41 19.95 -6.59
C ALA A 637 -13.24 20.19 -8.10
N VAL A 638 -14.24 20.84 -8.70
CA VAL A 638 -14.13 21.34 -10.07
C VAL A 638 -13.26 22.59 -10.04
N LEU A 639 -12.04 22.52 -10.57
CA LEU A 639 -11.25 23.71 -10.88
C LEU A 639 -11.90 24.45 -12.06
N PRO A 640 -11.95 25.79 -12.07
CA PRO A 640 -12.59 26.54 -13.14
C PRO A 640 -11.81 26.40 -14.45
N ASP A 641 -12.53 26.05 -15.52
CA ASP A 641 -12.06 26.05 -16.90
C ASP A 641 -11.50 27.43 -17.28
N SER A 642 -10.19 27.52 -17.54
CA SER A 642 -9.55 28.72 -18.07
C SER A 642 -9.77 28.85 -19.58
N ARG A 643 -11.02 28.77 -20.06
CA ARG A 643 -11.43 29.16 -21.42
C ARG A 643 -12.90 29.60 -21.47
N ALA A 644 -13.20 30.77 -20.93
CA ALA A 644 -14.46 31.46 -21.23
C ALA A 644 -14.30 32.98 -21.15
N GLY A 645 -13.93 33.61 -22.26
CA GLY A 645 -13.83 35.05 -22.37
C GLY A 645 -14.11 35.55 -23.79
N ALA A 646 -15.39 35.55 -24.19
CA ALA A 646 -16.00 36.54 -25.09
C ALA A 646 -17.44 36.11 -25.47
N ARG A 647 -18.45 36.58 -24.72
CA ARG A 647 -19.84 36.61 -25.22
C ARG A 647 -20.13 37.99 -25.81
N ARG A 648 -20.29 38.07 -27.13
CA ARG A 648 -21.04 39.15 -27.79
C ARG A 648 -22.53 38.80 -27.75
N PRO A 649 -23.45 39.76 -27.52
CA PRO A 649 -24.88 39.48 -27.52
C PRO A 649 -25.44 39.50 -28.96
N GLY A 650 -26.16 38.45 -29.33
CA GLY A 650 -27.01 38.44 -30.51
C GLY A 650 -28.42 38.92 -30.16
N ARG A 651 -28.97 39.80 -31.00
CA ARG A 651 -30.41 39.91 -31.25
C ARG A 651 -30.61 40.06 -32.75
N GLY A 652 -31.46 39.20 -33.32
CA GLY A 652 -31.87 39.25 -34.71
C GLY A 652 -33.23 39.96 -34.89
N HIS A 653 -33.48 40.26 -36.17
CA HIS A 653 -34.71 40.72 -36.82
C HIS A 653 -35.06 42.22 -36.74
N PHE A 654 -34.98 42.93 -37.88
CA PHE A 654 -36.14 43.33 -38.71
C PHE A 654 -35.66 43.90 -40.07
N ALA A 655 -36.57 43.91 -41.05
CA ALA A 655 -36.37 44.15 -42.47
C ALA A 655 -36.46 45.65 -42.89
N ALA A 656 -35.99 45.92 -44.12
CA ALA A 656 -36.36 46.94 -45.12
C ALA A 656 -36.78 48.35 -44.67
N ASP A 657 -36.05 49.40 -45.10
CA ASP A 657 -36.43 50.25 -46.26
C ASP A 657 -35.53 51.52 -46.39
N SER A 658 -35.12 51.78 -47.63
CA SER A 658 -35.13 53.06 -48.37
C SER A 658 -34.88 54.43 -47.68
N ALA A 659 -33.90 55.17 -48.24
CA ALA A 659 -33.96 56.59 -48.70
C ALA A 659 -32.97 57.64 -48.11
N HIS A 660 -32.14 58.15 -49.04
CA HIS A 660 -31.77 59.54 -49.36
C HIS A 660 -30.92 60.49 -48.46
N ALA A 661 -30.09 61.25 -49.20
CA ALA A 661 -29.36 62.50 -48.93
C ALA A 661 -28.14 62.38 -47.99
N GLY A 662 -26.91 62.79 -48.31
CA GLY A 662 -26.36 63.81 -49.22
C GLY A 662 -25.26 64.50 -48.39
N SER A 663 -23.97 64.49 -48.72
CA SER A 663 -23.30 65.41 -49.65
C SER A 663 -21.83 65.51 -49.20
N GLY A 664 -20.89 65.79 -50.12
CA GLY A 664 -19.63 66.48 -49.78
C GLY A 664 -18.29 65.84 -50.23
N GLY A 665 -17.79 66.26 -51.40
CA GLY A 665 -16.37 66.50 -51.79
C GLY A 665 -15.34 65.35 -51.64
N ARG A 666 -14.90 64.68 -52.72
CA ARG A 666 -13.90 65.03 -53.76
C ARG A 666 -12.42 65.14 -53.34
N HIS A 667 -11.59 64.52 -54.20
CA HIS A 667 -10.12 64.52 -54.36
C HIS A 667 -9.35 63.52 -53.47
N GLY A 668 -8.50 62.62 -53.96
CA GLY A 668 -8.06 62.27 -55.32
C GLY A 668 -6.67 61.61 -55.25
N GLY A 669 -6.55 60.39 -55.79
CA GLY A 669 -5.32 59.89 -56.43
C GLY A 669 -4.14 59.42 -55.55
N PRO A 670 -3.22 58.59 -56.12
CA PRO A 670 -2.67 57.43 -55.40
C PRO A 670 -1.14 57.47 -55.20
N GLY A 671 -0.62 56.62 -54.30
CA GLY A 671 0.83 56.41 -54.16
C GLY A 671 1.20 55.17 -53.34
N ARG A 672 1.42 54.04 -54.03
CA ARG A 672 2.33 52.94 -53.64
C ARG A 672 3.55 53.06 -54.56
N PRO A 673 4.79 52.69 -54.16
CA PRO A 673 5.23 51.33 -53.78
C PRO A 673 6.10 51.33 -52.50
N GLY A 674 6.29 50.25 -51.73
CA GLY A 674 6.69 48.90 -52.08
C GLY A 674 8.13 48.68 -51.60
N ARG A 675 8.34 47.86 -50.55
CA ARG A 675 9.58 47.14 -50.23
C ARG A 675 9.31 46.04 -49.19
N ILE A 676 9.69 44.83 -49.58
CA ILE A 676 9.65 43.51 -48.90
C ILE A 676 11.12 43.24 -48.46
N PRO A 677 11.40 42.55 -47.33
CA PRO A 677 11.34 41.08 -47.22
C PRO A 677 10.09 40.52 -46.54
#